data_AF-A0AAD4I654-F1
#
_entry.id   AF-A0AAD4I654-F1
#
_cell.length_a   1.000
_cell.length_b   1.000
_cell.length_c   1.000
_cell.angle_alpha   90.00
_cell.angle_beta   90.00
_cell.angle_gamma   90.00
#
_symmetry.space_group_name_H-M   'P 1'
#
loop_
_entity.id
_entity.type
_entity.pdbx_description
1 polymer ?
#
loop_
_entity_poly.entity_id
_entity_poly.type
_entity_poly.pdbx_seq_one_letter_code
_entity_poly.pdbx_strand_id
1 'polypeptide(L)'
;MEYFSLKRSTAADRGQTNLSSKVYVRSTKSGKVQKIVRELYLRQDIPCSSNLCRACLEIAPTDYSKKVAPFVLSDTPVGSKDFPNGQYLIPDTNAFLTGMDLFEVETAFHDVIVLQTVLEEVKNRSLPLYHRLISLTKNEGKRFYVFFNEFRQETYVAREAGETINDRNDRAVRKAVQWYNDHITEAVKARSKKQTRIPTVVMITDDKDNLRKAKAEKVPGKTLSDFVSGLENSDELLDMISAAQEQREVRSKKPEIFYSEHYTVSKMMTGVKAGTLHQGIFNVSPYNYLEGSVHVPAFDKSLLILGRENSNRAVSGDVVVVEVLPQDQWKAPSTKIIEEETVNKNDNAEAEEGENVIPERERRALQEEVKRVHGQSTEGRPQPTARVVGVIKRNWRQYVGHIDRDSVRSSSKSSRQQQTVFLVPMDKRIPKIRIRTRQAGELLGQRILATIDSWDRDSRYPVGHFVRSLGELESKGAETEALLLEWDVQYKPFPKTVLDCLPAEGHDWKVPASLEDPGWKGRKDLRDLLVCSIDPVGCVDIDDALHAHKLPNGNYQVGVHIADVSHFVKPNNAMDKEASQRGTTVYLVDKRIDMLPMLLGTDLCSLKPYVERYAFSVIWEVTEDADIVSSYFTKSVIRSREAFSYEQAQIRIDDKSQQDDLTNGMRTLLMLSKKLKQKRMDAGALNLSSPEVKVRTESETSDPADVQTKKHLDTNSLVEEFMLLANISVAAKNYEAFPQTALLRRHAAPPKTNFEELDNQLKVKKGMELKTDSSKALADSLDKCVDPNNTFFNTLVRIMATRCMMSAEYFCAGTQAYPEFRHYGLASEIYTHFTSPIRRYADLEAHRQLAAAIEYEQLDPSLQSKAKLEAVCKNINVRHRNAQMAGRASIEYYVGQALKGKDINEEGFVMKIFSNGFVVFVPRFGIESLIRLRDLATPEPEADFDAENYVLSIKGDVKRTIDLFEKVTVRITDELEESTGKRKVRLSLV
;
A
#
# COMPACT_ATOMS: atom_id res chain seq x y z
N MET A 1 -0.95 -25.23 -30.22
CA MET A 1 -1.96 -24.71 -31.15
C MET A 1 -2.71 -25.91 -31.70
N GLU A 2 -3.83 -26.26 -31.08
CA GLU A 2 -4.83 -27.19 -31.64
C GLU A 2 -6.19 -26.54 -31.36
N TYR A 3 -6.91 -26.19 -32.43
CA TYR A 3 -8.22 -25.58 -32.36
C TYR A 3 -9.27 -26.67 -32.11
N PHE A 4 -9.73 -26.81 -30.87
CA PHE A 4 -10.95 -27.58 -30.59
C PHE A 4 -12.18 -26.71 -30.88
N SER A 5 -12.76 -26.95 -32.06
CA SER A 5 -14.08 -26.48 -32.44
C SER A 5 -15.14 -27.21 -31.59
N LEU A 6 -15.82 -26.48 -30.70
CA LEU A 6 -17.03 -26.96 -30.03
C LEU A 6 -18.18 -27.03 -31.04
N LYS A 7 -18.28 -28.14 -31.78
CA LYS A 7 -19.51 -28.49 -32.52
C LYS A 7 -20.58 -28.88 -31.49
N ARG A 8 -21.65 -28.07 -31.36
CA ARG A 8 -22.88 -28.48 -30.67
C ARG A 8 -23.62 -29.53 -31.49
N SER A 9 -24.18 -30.53 -30.81
CA SER A 9 -25.11 -31.51 -31.38
C SER A 9 -26.38 -30.82 -31.86
N THR A 10 -26.75 -31.11 -33.10
CA THR A 10 -27.90 -30.58 -33.81
C THR A 10 -29.22 -31.18 -33.33
N ALA A 11 -30.12 -30.35 -32.81
CA ALA A 11 -31.57 -30.41 -33.06
C ALA A 11 -32.27 -29.21 -32.40
N ALA A 12 -32.39 -28.08 -33.12
CA ALA A 12 -33.52 -27.14 -33.03
C ALA A 12 -33.36 -25.99 -34.05
N ASP A 13 -34.34 -25.95 -34.96
CA ASP A 13 -34.84 -24.89 -35.83
C ASP A 13 -33.97 -24.06 -36.80
N ARG A 14 -34.51 -23.99 -38.02
CA ARG A 14 -34.06 -23.20 -39.17
C ARG A 14 -34.68 -21.80 -39.09
N GLY A 15 -33.88 -20.73 -39.16
CA GLY A 15 -34.41 -19.42 -39.59
C GLY A 15 -33.79 -18.12 -39.07
N GLN A 16 -32.86 -18.11 -38.11
CA GLN A 16 -32.12 -16.90 -37.72
C GLN A 16 -30.63 -17.22 -37.59
N THR A 17 -29.79 -16.55 -38.37
CA THR A 17 -28.34 -16.66 -38.21
C THR A 17 -27.96 -16.03 -36.87
N ASN A 18 -27.62 -16.85 -35.87
CA ASN A 18 -27.12 -16.46 -34.55
C ASN A 18 -25.72 -15.78 -34.58
N LEU A 19 -25.34 -15.20 -35.72
CA LEU A 19 -24.04 -14.60 -36.00
C LEU A 19 -24.24 -13.18 -36.54
N SER A 20 -23.73 -12.21 -35.80
CA SER A 20 -23.61 -10.80 -36.17
C SER A 20 -22.12 -10.42 -36.28
N SER A 21 -21.82 -9.18 -36.68
CA SER A 21 -20.44 -8.66 -36.70
C SER A 21 -20.35 -7.28 -36.04
N LYS A 22 -19.33 -7.10 -35.20
CA LYS A 22 -18.98 -5.81 -34.58
C LYS A 22 -17.82 -5.20 -35.35
N VAL A 23 -18.07 -4.07 -36.00
CA VAL A 23 -17.08 -3.33 -36.80
C VAL A 23 -16.75 -2.02 -36.10
N TYR A 24 -15.46 -1.75 -35.89
CA TYR A 24 -15.01 -0.47 -35.33
C TYR A 24 -13.64 -0.08 -35.88
N VAL A 25 -13.32 1.20 -35.79
CA VAL A 25 -12.04 1.76 -36.23
C VAL A 25 -11.18 2.06 -35.01
N ARG A 26 -9.93 1.61 -35.02
CA ARG A 26 -8.96 1.85 -33.94
C ARG A 26 -7.73 2.55 -34.48
N SER A 27 -7.36 3.67 -33.87
CA SER A 27 -6.05 4.29 -34.06
C SER A 27 -5.03 3.63 -33.14
N THR A 28 -3.92 3.20 -33.70
CA THR A 28 -2.78 2.64 -32.96
C THR A 28 -1.94 3.75 -32.32
N LYS A 29 -1.09 3.40 -31.34
CA LYS A 29 -0.15 4.37 -30.71
C LYS A 29 0.80 5.03 -31.71
N SER A 30 1.02 4.42 -32.88
CA SER A 30 1.83 4.97 -33.97
C SER A 30 1.01 5.82 -34.96
N GLY A 31 -0.26 6.14 -34.66
CA GLY A 31 -1.13 6.95 -35.52
C GLY A 31 -1.77 6.19 -36.70
N LYS A 32 -1.47 4.90 -36.90
CA LYS A 32 -2.10 4.11 -37.97
C LYS A 32 -3.55 3.78 -37.61
N VAL A 33 -4.46 3.99 -38.55
CA VAL A 33 -5.89 3.70 -38.42
C VAL A 33 -6.16 2.29 -38.96
N GLN A 34 -6.79 1.43 -38.16
CA GLN A 34 -7.13 0.06 -38.53
C GLN A 34 -8.63 -0.19 -38.36
N LYS A 35 -9.26 -0.79 -39.37
CA LYS A 35 -10.63 -1.32 -39.28
C LYS A 35 -10.57 -2.71 -38.64
N ILE A 36 -11.25 -2.88 -37.51
CA ILE A 36 -11.36 -4.15 -36.80
C ILE A 36 -12.77 -4.70 -37.04
N VAL A 37 -12.85 -5.96 -37.48
CA VAL A 37 -14.09 -6.72 -37.63
C VAL A 37 -14.02 -7.90 -36.68
N ARG A 38 -15.04 -8.09 -35.84
CA ARG A 38 -15.16 -9.23 -34.94
C ARG A 38 -16.51 -9.90 -35.14
N GLU A 39 -16.51 -11.23 -35.15
CA GLU A 39 -17.72 -12.03 -35.08
C GLU A 39 -18.39 -11.85 -33.71
N LEU A 40 -19.71 -11.80 -33.70
CA LEU A 40 -20.53 -11.68 -32.49
C LEU A 40 -21.60 -12.77 -32.52
N TYR A 41 -21.53 -13.70 -31.58
CA TYR A 41 -22.48 -14.80 -31.48
C TYR A 41 -23.63 -14.42 -30.54
N LEU A 42 -24.85 -14.50 -31.03
CA LEU A 42 -26.06 -14.26 -30.25
C LEU A 42 -26.61 -15.57 -29.70
N ARG A 43 -26.89 -15.58 -28.39
CA ARG A 43 -27.22 -16.74 -27.58
C ARG A 43 -28.55 -16.53 -26.86
N GLN A 44 -29.22 -17.63 -26.54
CA GLN A 44 -30.45 -17.64 -25.73
C GLN A 44 -30.25 -18.27 -24.35
N ASP A 45 -29.13 -18.97 -24.14
CA ASP A 45 -28.77 -19.69 -22.92
C ASP A 45 -28.02 -18.81 -21.90
N ILE A 46 -28.23 -17.49 -21.89
CA ILE A 46 -27.61 -16.60 -20.90
C ILE A 46 -28.60 -16.39 -19.75
N PRO A 47 -28.39 -16.98 -18.56
CA PRO A 47 -29.38 -16.97 -17.49
C PRO A 47 -29.58 -15.58 -16.89
N CYS A 48 -30.75 -15.32 -16.30
CA CYS A 48 -31.02 -14.07 -15.58
C CYS A 48 -30.40 -14.02 -14.17
N SER A 49 -30.00 -15.19 -13.63
CA SER A 49 -29.44 -15.40 -12.28
C SER A 49 -30.38 -15.09 -11.11
N SER A 50 -31.69 -14.96 -11.36
CA SER A 50 -32.70 -14.77 -10.32
C SER A 50 -33.24 -16.09 -9.81
N ASN A 51 -33.21 -16.29 -8.49
CA ASN A 51 -33.82 -17.44 -7.81
C ASN A 51 -35.35 -17.54 -8.01
N LEU A 52 -36.00 -16.53 -8.61
CA LEU A 52 -37.39 -16.60 -9.07
C LEU A 52 -37.56 -17.37 -10.39
N CYS A 53 -36.51 -17.52 -11.19
CA CYS A 53 -36.57 -18.08 -12.53
C CYS A 53 -36.08 -19.53 -12.60
N ARG A 54 -37.00 -20.46 -12.88
CA ARG A 54 -36.68 -21.87 -13.16
C ARG A 54 -36.31 -22.13 -14.61
N ALA A 55 -36.95 -21.42 -15.55
CA ALA A 55 -36.69 -21.60 -16.99
C ALA A 55 -35.22 -21.33 -17.36
N CYS A 56 -34.61 -20.28 -16.80
CA CYS A 56 -33.19 -20.01 -17.02
C CYS A 56 -32.28 -21.06 -16.40
N LEU A 57 -32.69 -21.74 -15.33
CA LEU A 57 -31.87 -22.77 -14.67
C LEU A 57 -31.76 -24.03 -15.55
N GLU A 58 -32.84 -24.37 -16.26
CA GLU A 58 -32.88 -25.53 -17.17
C GLU A 58 -31.98 -25.35 -18.41
N ILE A 59 -31.88 -24.12 -18.92
CA ILE A 59 -31.06 -23.80 -20.10
C ILE A 59 -29.66 -23.28 -19.74
N ALA A 60 -29.33 -23.16 -18.44
CA ALA A 60 -28.09 -22.54 -18.01
C ALA A 60 -26.87 -23.38 -18.47
N PRO A 61 -25.85 -22.75 -19.07
CA PRO A 61 -24.67 -23.45 -19.53
C PRO A 61 -23.86 -23.95 -18.33
N THR A 62 -23.28 -25.12 -18.49
CA THR A 62 -22.34 -25.68 -17.52
C THR A 62 -20.93 -25.15 -17.78
N ASP A 63 -20.16 -25.03 -16.71
CA ASP A 63 -18.73 -24.76 -16.78
C ASP A 63 -17.95 -25.99 -17.27
N TYR A 64 -16.62 -25.87 -17.36
CA TYR A 64 -15.73 -26.98 -17.74
C TYR A 64 -15.87 -28.21 -16.81
N SER A 65 -16.26 -27.98 -15.55
CA SER A 65 -16.49 -29.02 -14.54
C SER A 65 -17.91 -29.60 -14.59
N LYS A 66 -18.68 -29.28 -15.64
CA LYS A 66 -20.09 -29.68 -15.83
C LYS A 66 -21.03 -29.17 -14.72
N LYS A 67 -20.67 -28.10 -14.02
CA LYS A 67 -21.50 -27.46 -12.99
C LYS A 67 -22.18 -26.21 -13.54
N VAL A 68 -23.45 -26.02 -13.20
CA VAL A 68 -24.17 -24.77 -13.47
C VAL A 68 -23.77 -23.75 -12.41
N ALA A 69 -23.48 -22.52 -12.83
CA ALA A 69 -23.20 -21.44 -11.90
C ALA A 69 -24.45 -21.15 -11.03
N PRO A 70 -24.29 -21.01 -9.70
CA PRO A 70 -25.43 -20.76 -8.82
C PRO A 70 -26.08 -19.42 -9.15
N PHE A 71 -27.41 -19.36 -9.03
CA PHE A 71 -28.16 -18.13 -9.20
C PHE A 71 -28.00 -17.27 -7.95
N VAL A 72 -27.52 -16.04 -8.14
CA VAL A 72 -27.08 -15.19 -7.02
C VAL A 72 -28.11 -14.17 -6.59
N LEU A 73 -29.05 -13.75 -7.45
CA LEU A 73 -30.04 -12.73 -7.09
C LEU A 73 -31.16 -13.33 -6.25
N SER A 74 -31.53 -12.62 -5.17
CA SER A 74 -32.50 -13.07 -4.17
C SER A 74 -33.90 -13.26 -4.76
N ASP A 75 -34.66 -14.23 -4.26
CA ASP A 75 -36.09 -14.35 -4.58
C ASP A 75 -36.98 -13.43 -3.74
N THR A 76 -36.41 -12.80 -2.70
CA THR A 76 -37.03 -11.75 -1.90
C THR A 76 -36.12 -10.51 -1.85
N PRO A 77 -35.95 -9.78 -2.97
CA PRO A 77 -35.14 -8.58 -2.97
C PRO A 77 -35.73 -7.50 -2.07
N VAL A 78 -34.85 -6.65 -1.51
CA VAL A 78 -35.21 -5.56 -0.61
C VAL A 78 -36.14 -4.57 -1.33
N GLY A 79 -37.24 -4.20 -0.67
CA GLY A 79 -38.18 -3.18 -1.18
C GLY A 79 -37.77 -1.78 -0.75
N SER A 80 -38.27 -0.78 -1.46
CA SER A 80 -38.16 0.64 -1.10
C SER A 80 -39.55 1.28 -1.07
N LYS A 81 -39.64 2.55 -0.65
CA LYS A 81 -40.90 3.31 -0.67
C LYS A 81 -41.54 3.34 -2.06
N ASP A 82 -40.73 3.49 -3.10
CA ASP A 82 -41.20 3.50 -4.50
C ASP A 82 -41.46 2.10 -5.05
N PHE A 83 -40.79 1.09 -4.51
CA PHE A 83 -40.83 -0.30 -4.99
C PHE A 83 -41.06 -1.29 -3.83
N PRO A 84 -42.26 -1.34 -3.24
CA PRO A 84 -42.55 -2.12 -2.02
C PRO A 84 -42.45 -3.63 -2.24
N ASN A 85 -42.65 -4.10 -3.47
CA ASN A 85 -42.56 -5.52 -3.82
C ASN A 85 -41.12 -6.03 -3.96
N GLY A 86 -40.10 -5.20 -3.76
CA GLY A 86 -38.70 -5.54 -3.97
C GLY A 86 -38.18 -5.02 -5.30
N GLN A 87 -36.86 -4.84 -5.41
CA GLN A 87 -36.23 -4.26 -6.59
C GLN A 87 -34.90 -4.93 -6.96
N TYR A 88 -34.65 -5.05 -8.26
CA TYR A 88 -33.30 -5.31 -8.80
C TYR A 88 -32.77 -4.06 -9.46
N LEU A 89 -31.48 -3.78 -9.30
CA LEU A 89 -30.86 -2.58 -9.83
C LEU A 89 -30.02 -2.88 -11.06
N ILE A 90 -30.18 -2.07 -12.11
CA ILE A 90 -29.30 -2.04 -13.28
C ILE A 90 -28.67 -0.65 -13.36
N PRO A 91 -27.46 -0.45 -12.80
CA PRO A 91 -26.75 0.81 -12.91
C PRO A 91 -26.12 0.99 -14.29
N ASP A 92 -26.09 2.22 -14.76
CA ASP A 92 -25.35 2.63 -15.95
C ASP A 92 -23.85 2.81 -15.66
N THR A 93 -23.08 3.20 -16.67
CA THR A 93 -21.65 3.47 -16.52
C THR A 93 -21.39 4.60 -15.53
N ASN A 94 -22.15 5.69 -15.60
CA ASN A 94 -21.87 6.87 -14.77
C ASN A 94 -22.13 6.62 -13.29
N ALA A 95 -23.17 5.85 -12.94
CA ALA A 95 -23.47 5.48 -11.55
C ALA A 95 -22.29 4.77 -10.88
N PHE A 96 -21.58 3.88 -11.59
CA PHE A 96 -20.37 3.25 -11.06
C PHE A 96 -19.16 4.19 -11.01
N LEU A 97 -19.07 5.17 -11.92
CA LEU A 97 -17.97 6.13 -11.91
C LEU A 97 -18.10 7.14 -10.77
N THR A 98 -19.33 7.53 -10.42
CA THR A 98 -19.62 8.59 -9.43
C THR A 98 -19.98 8.06 -8.06
N GLY A 99 -20.44 6.80 -7.96
CA GLY A 99 -20.97 6.21 -6.74
C GLY A 99 -20.40 4.83 -6.41
N MET A 100 -19.20 4.46 -6.87
CA MET A 100 -18.63 3.13 -6.58
C MET A 100 -18.61 2.81 -5.08
N ASP A 101 -18.24 3.78 -4.25
CA ASP A 101 -18.16 3.63 -2.79
C ASP A 101 -19.54 3.32 -2.17
N LEU A 102 -20.63 3.86 -2.72
CA LEU A 102 -22.01 3.50 -2.34
C LEU A 102 -22.35 2.05 -2.64
N PHE A 103 -21.94 1.55 -3.81
CA PHE A 103 -22.14 0.15 -4.20
C PHE A 103 -21.34 -0.83 -3.33
N GLU A 104 -20.42 -0.36 -2.47
CA GLU A 104 -19.66 -1.19 -1.54
C GLU A 104 -20.24 -1.21 -0.11
N VAL A 105 -21.14 -0.29 0.26
CA VAL A 105 -21.75 -0.20 1.60
C VAL A 105 -22.63 -1.42 1.92
N GLU A 106 -22.41 -2.11 3.04
CA GLU A 106 -23.12 -3.36 3.34
C GLU A 106 -24.63 -3.23 3.52
N THR A 107 -25.13 -2.05 3.91
CA THR A 107 -26.55 -1.80 4.21
C THR A 107 -27.42 -1.56 2.96
N ALA A 108 -26.82 -1.34 1.78
CA ALA A 108 -27.54 -0.95 0.57
C ALA A 108 -27.00 -1.65 -0.69
N PHE A 109 -27.75 -1.54 -1.79
CA PHE A 109 -27.39 -2.09 -3.11
C PHE A 109 -27.08 -3.59 -3.09
N HIS A 110 -28.00 -4.40 -2.56
CA HIS A 110 -27.77 -5.82 -2.39
C HIS A 110 -27.90 -6.63 -3.69
N ASP A 111 -28.97 -6.41 -4.47
CA ASP A 111 -29.28 -7.16 -5.69
C ASP A 111 -29.03 -6.29 -6.93
N VAL A 112 -27.83 -6.41 -7.51
CA VAL A 112 -27.36 -5.56 -8.59
C VAL A 112 -26.97 -6.39 -9.82
N ILE A 113 -27.52 -6.00 -10.97
CA ILE A 113 -27.23 -6.59 -12.28
C ILE A 113 -26.28 -5.65 -13.02
N VAL A 114 -25.07 -6.12 -13.27
CA VAL A 114 -24.05 -5.39 -14.01
C VAL A 114 -24.08 -5.86 -15.46
N LEU A 115 -24.42 -4.96 -16.39
CA LEU A 115 -24.43 -5.31 -17.81
C LEU A 115 -23.01 -5.40 -18.37
N GLN A 116 -22.78 -6.32 -19.31
CA GLN A 116 -21.51 -6.43 -20.03
C GLN A 116 -21.11 -5.12 -20.70
N THR A 117 -22.06 -4.41 -21.32
CA THR A 117 -21.80 -3.09 -21.95
C THR A 117 -21.21 -2.10 -20.95
N VAL A 118 -21.82 -2.01 -19.76
CA VAL A 118 -21.40 -1.13 -18.66
C VAL A 118 -20.04 -1.56 -18.12
N LEU A 119 -19.86 -2.87 -17.87
CA LEU A 119 -18.61 -3.42 -17.37
C LEU A 119 -17.42 -3.18 -18.31
N GLU A 120 -17.63 -3.32 -19.62
CA GLU A 120 -16.62 -3.02 -20.64
C GLU A 120 -16.29 -1.52 -20.68
N GLU A 121 -17.29 -0.64 -20.55
CA GLU A 121 -17.07 0.80 -20.53
C GLU A 121 -16.33 1.26 -19.28
N VAL A 122 -16.73 0.76 -18.10
CA VAL A 122 -16.01 1.00 -16.83
C VAL A 122 -14.56 0.52 -16.95
N LYS A 123 -14.30 -0.66 -17.51
CA LYS A 123 -12.93 -1.16 -17.73
C LYS A 123 -12.09 -0.24 -18.62
N ASN A 124 -12.70 0.32 -19.67
CA ASN A 124 -12.00 1.21 -20.60
C ASN A 124 -11.75 2.60 -20.00
N ARG A 125 -12.63 3.09 -19.13
CA ARG A 125 -12.49 4.38 -18.43
C ARG A 125 -11.60 4.29 -17.19
N SER A 126 -11.77 3.25 -16.37
CA SER A 126 -11.07 3.04 -15.11
C SER A 126 -10.92 1.54 -14.79
N LEU A 127 -9.72 1.00 -15.08
CA LEU A 127 -9.38 -0.38 -14.72
C LEU A 127 -9.47 -0.67 -13.19
N PRO A 128 -9.09 0.27 -12.29
CA PRO A 128 -9.29 0.08 -10.86
C PRO A 128 -10.76 -0.11 -10.46
N LEU A 129 -11.68 0.72 -10.99
CA LEU A 129 -13.12 0.57 -10.72
C LEU A 129 -13.66 -0.74 -11.26
N TYR A 130 -13.18 -1.18 -12.44
CA TYR A 130 -13.51 -2.50 -12.97
C TYR A 130 -13.09 -3.62 -12.00
N HIS A 131 -11.90 -3.56 -11.42
CA HIS A 131 -11.47 -4.57 -10.43
C HIS A 131 -12.32 -4.54 -9.16
N ARG A 132 -12.67 -3.36 -8.65
CA ARG A 132 -13.58 -3.20 -7.50
C ARG A 132 -14.95 -3.82 -7.80
N LEU A 133 -15.52 -3.52 -8.97
CA LEU A 133 -16.81 -4.06 -9.41
C LEU A 133 -16.79 -5.58 -9.59
N ILE A 134 -15.71 -6.14 -10.15
CA ILE A 134 -15.53 -7.60 -10.22
C ILE A 134 -15.38 -8.21 -8.82
N SER A 135 -14.74 -7.53 -7.87
CA SER A 135 -14.65 -7.99 -6.48
C SER A 135 -16.03 -8.14 -5.84
N LEU A 136 -16.95 -7.20 -6.11
CA LEU A 136 -18.33 -7.27 -5.61
C LEU A 136 -19.09 -8.51 -6.11
N THR A 137 -18.79 -9.02 -7.31
CA THR A 137 -19.40 -10.26 -7.83
C THR A 137 -18.97 -11.52 -7.08
N LYS A 138 -17.93 -11.41 -6.25
CA LYS A 138 -17.38 -12.51 -5.44
C LYS A 138 -17.68 -12.33 -3.95
N ASN A 139 -18.34 -11.24 -3.57
CA ASN A 139 -18.69 -10.95 -2.19
C ASN A 139 -19.90 -11.79 -1.76
N GLU A 140 -19.90 -12.33 -0.54
CA GLU A 140 -21.02 -13.14 -0.03
C GLU A 140 -22.18 -12.28 0.51
N GLY A 141 -21.88 -11.09 1.04
CA GLY A 141 -22.89 -10.16 1.57
C GLY A 141 -23.65 -9.39 0.49
N LYS A 142 -23.09 -9.32 -0.72
CA LYS A 142 -23.70 -8.61 -1.86
C LYS A 142 -23.93 -9.54 -3.05
N ARG A 143 -25.07 -9.38 -3.73
CA ARG A 143 -25.51 -10.22 -4.84
C ARG A 143 -25.35 -9.44 -6.15
N PHE A 144 -24.12 -9.40 -6.65
CA PHE A 144 -23.77 -8.77 -7.93
C PHE A 144 -23.67 -9.83 -9.02
N TYR A 145 -24.44 -9.65 -10.09
CA TYR A 145 -24.44 -10.56 -11.23
C TYR A 145 -24.03 -9.84 -12.52
N VAL A 146 -23.07 -10.40 -13.25
CA VAL A 146 -22.70 -9.89 -14.58
C VAL A 146 -23.58 -10.55 -15.63
N PHE A 147 -24.43 -9.75 -16.26
CA PHE A 147 -25.30 -10.19 -17.34
C PHE A 147 -24.72 -9.82 -18.71
N PHE A 148 -24.48 -10.83 -19.54
CA PHE A 148 -23.87 -10.70 -20.86
C PHE A 148 -24.87 -10.26 -21.93
N ASN A 149 -25.41 -9.05 -21.78
CA ASN A 149 -26.46 -8.48 -22.63
C ASN A 149 -26.08 -8.32 -24.10
N GLU A 150 -24.79 -8.15 -24.42
CA GLU A 150 -24.29 -8.07 -25.80
C GLU A 150 -24.34 -9.42 -26.53
N PHE A 151 -24.29 -10.52 -25.78
CA PHE A 151 -24.33 -11.87 -26.32
C PHE A 151 -25.73 -12.48 -26.26
N ARG A 152 -26.66 -11.88 -25.51
CA ARG A 152 -28.03 -12.36 -25.45
C ARG A 152 -28.87 -11.77 -26.59
N GLN A 153 -29.53 -12.64 -27.35
CA GLN A 153 -30.24 -12.28 -28.57
C GLN A 153 -31.33 -11.21 -28.32
N GLU A 154 -32.10 -11.35 -27.24
CA GLU A 154 -33.26 -10.50 -26.93
C GLU A 154 -32.88 -9.10 -26.42
N THR A 155 -31.65 -8.95 -25.90
CA THR A 155 -31.14 -7.70 -25.33
C THR A 155 -30.08 -7.02 -26.20
N TYR A 156 -29.59 -7.70 -27.24
CA TYR A 156 -28.62 -7.14 -28.17
C TYR A 156 -29.21 -5.98 -28.96
N VAL A 157 -28.48 -4.87 -29.05
CA VAL A 157 -28.84 -3.69 -29.85
C VAL A 157 -27.74 -3.37 -30.85
N ALA A 158 -28.10 -3.23 -32.14
CA ALA A 158 -27.20 -2.73 -33.17
C ALA A 158 -27.11 -1.20 -33.12
N ARG A 159 -25.95 -0.65 -33.50
CA ARG A 159 -25.76 0.81 -33.60
C ARG A 159 -26.49 1.35 -34.83
N GLU A 160 -27.30 2.38 -34.63
CA GLU A 160 -28.06 3.03 -35.69
C GLU A 160 -27.21 4.05 -36.46
N ALA A 161 -27.63 4.42 -37.67
CA ALA A 161 -26.92 5.39 -38.48
C ALA A 161 -26.95 6.78 -37.82
N GLY A 162 -25.79 7.41 -37.64
CA GLY A 162 -25.65 8.72 -36.97
C GLY A 162 -25.73 8.68 -35.45
N GLU A 163 -26.02 7.52 -34.84
CA GLU A 163 -26.07 7.34 -33.39
C GLU A 163 -24.66 7.36 -32.79
N THR A 164 -24.45 8.03 -31.65
CA THR A 164 -23.17 7.97 -30.93
C THR A 164 -23.00 6.62 -30.23
N ILE A 165 -21.78 6.28 -29.80
CA ILE A 165 -21.58 5.05 -29.02
C ILE A 165 -22.24 5.13 -27.64
N ASN A 166 -22.30 6.34 -27.05
CA ASN A 166 -22.95 6.58 -25.76
C ASN A 166 -24.45 6.32 -25.86
N ASP A 167 -25.12 6.95 -26.83
CA ASP A 167 -26.56 6.76 -27.08
C ASP A 167 -26.94 5.28 -27.30
N ARG A 168 -26.09 4.55 -28.04
CA ARG A 168 -26.27 3.12 -28.26
C ARG A 168 -26.15 2.32 -26.97
N ASN A 169 -25.16 2.63 -26.13
CA ASN A 169 -24.96 1.97 -24.85
C ASN A 169 -26.13 2.23 -23.90
N ASP A 170 -26.61 3.48 -23.82
CA ASP A 170 -27.78 3.86 -23.02
C ASP A 170 -29.04 3.11 -23.47
N ARG A 171 -29.22 2.96 -24.78
CA ARG A 171 -30.30 2.15 -25.35
C ARG A 171 -30.15 0.66 -25.03
N ALA A 172 -28.93 0.13 -24.99
CA ALA A 172 -28.67 -1.25 -24.56
C ALA A 172 -29.07 -1.47 -23.09
N VAL A 173 -28.79 -0.49 -22.21
CA VAL A 173 -29.19 -0.52 -20.80
C VAL A 173 -30.72 -0.54 -20.69
N ARG A 174 -31.41 0.40 -21.34
CA ARG A 174 -32.89 0.46 -21.35
C ARG A 174 -33.53 -0.81 -21.88
N LYS A 175 -32.98 -1.38 -22.96
CA LYS A 175 -33.44 -2.65 -23.53
C LYS A 175 -33.30 -3.82 -22.56
N ALA A 176 -32.19 -3.90 -21.83
CA ALA A 176 -31.97 -4.93 -20.81
C ALA A 176 -32.95 -4.78 -19.63
N VAL A 177 -33.21 -3.55 -19.17
CA VAL A 177 -34.18 -3.27 -18.09
C VAL A 177 -35.59 -3.68 -18.49
N GLN A 178 -36.01 -3.34 -19.71
CA GLN A 178 -37.29 -3.77 -20.26
C GLN A 178 -37.39 -5.31 -20.28
N TRP A 179 -36.39 -5.97 -20.86
CA TRP A 179 -36.34 -7.42 -20.96
C TRP A 179 -36.41 -8.10 -19.58
N TYR A 180 -35.66 -7.60 -18.60
CA TYR A 180 -35.68 -8.15 -17.24
C TYR A 180 -37.04 -8.00 -16.56
N ASN A 181 -37.71 -6.85 -16.69
CA ASN A 181 -39.05 -6.65 -16.11
C ASN A 181 -40.07 -7.63 -16.71
N ASP A 182 -40.06 -7.79 -18.04
CA ASP A 182 -40.94 -8.73 -18.75
C ASP A 182 -40.63 -10.17 -18.32
N HIS A 183 -39.35 -10.55 -18.37
CA HIS A 183 -38.90 -11.91 -18.08
C HIS A 183 -39.15 -12.34 -16.63
N ILE A 184 -38.88 -11.48 -15.64
CA ILE A 184 -39.13 -11.81 -14.22
C ILE A 184 -40.63 -11.89 -13.94
N THR A 185 -41.43 -11.02 -14.56
CA THR A 185 -42.90 -11.09 -14.47
C THR A 185 -43.43 -12.44 -14.97
N GLU A 186 -42.93 -12.92 -16.11
CA GLU A 186 -43.27 -14.24 -16.65
C GLU A 186 -42.78 -15.38 -15.74
N ALA A 187 -41.55 -15.31 -15.25
CA ALA A 187 -40.96 -16.32 -14.38
C ALA A 187 -41.75 -16.51 -13.07
N VAL A 188 -42.18 -15.42 -12.44
CA VAL A 188 -42.99 -15.47 -11.21
C VAL A 188 -44.38 -16.05 -11.50
N LYS A 189 -45.03 -15.61 -12.58
CA LYS A 189 -46.34 -16.13 -13.02
C LYS A 189 -46.28 -17.64 -13.31
N ALA A 190 -45.18 -18.13 -13.87
CA ALA A 190 -44.95 -19.55 -14.13
C ALA A 190 -44.72 -20.37 -12.84
N ARG A 191 -44.13 -19.77 -11.79
CA ARG A 191 -43.83 -20.46 -10.52
C ARG A 191 -45.07 -20.65 -9.63
N SER A 192 -45.97 -19.67 -9.54
CA SER A 192 -47.21 -19.80 -8.77
C SER A 192 -48.25 -18.74 -9.15
N LYS A 193 -49.47 -19.17 -9.49
CA LYS A 193 -50.62 -18.27 -9.75
C LYS A 193 -51.05 -17.45 -8.51
N LYS A 194 -50.58 -17.81 -7.30
CA LYS A 194 -50.91 -17.13 -6.02
C LYS A 194 -49.81 -16.17 -5.54
N GLN A 195 -48.62 -16.17 -6.14
CA GLN A 195 -47.50 -15.34 -5.69
C GLN A 195 -47.63 -13.94 -6.31
N THR A 196 -48.00 -12.94 -5.50
CA THR A 196 -48.32 -11.58 -5.96
C THR A 196 -47.15 -10.61 -5.91
N ARG A 197 -46.03 -10.99 -5.29
CA ARG A 197 -44.85 -10.13 -5.12
C ARG A 197 -43.89 -10.29 -6.29
N ILE A 198 -43.97 -9.39 -7.27
CA ILE A 198 -43.07 -9.32 -8.43
C ILE A 198 -42.11 -8.15 -8.21
N PRO A 199 -40.78 -8.36 -8.20
CA PRO A 199 -39.83 -7.28 -8.02
C PRO A 199 -39.72 -6.44 -9.31
N THR A 200 -39.56 -5.13 -9.13
CA THR A 200 -39.35 -4.20 -10.25
C THR A 200 -37.86 -4.09 -10.58
N VAL A 201 -37.50 -4.14 -11.85
CA VAL A 201 -36.11 -3.90 -12.27
C VAL A 201 -35.96 -2.42 -12.64
N VAL A 202 -35.04 -1.74 -11.95
CA VAL A 202 -34.90 -0.28 -11.97
C VAL A 202 -33.54 0.10 -12.55
N MET A 203 -33.56 0.98 -13.55
CA MET A 203 -32.34 1.59 -14.10
C MET A 203 -31.83 2.70 -13.18
N ILE A 204 -30.54 2.71 -12.85
CA ILE A 204 -29.90 3.82 -12.14
C ILE A 204 -28.98 4.55 -13.11
N THR A 205 -29.24 5.84 -13.36
CA THR A 205 -28.48 6.64 -14.31
C THR A 205 -28.56 8.13 -13.97
N ASP A 206 -27.41 8.80 -13.99
CA ASP A 206 -27.35 10.26 -13.83
C ASP A 206 -27.39 11.00 -15.18
N ASP A 207 -27.44 10.28 -16.30
CA ASP A 207 -27.71 10.85 -17.62
C ASP A 207 -29.19 11.28 -17.76
N LYS A 208 -29.41 12.59 -17.79
CA LYS A 208 -30.73 13.23 -17.91
C LYS A 208 -31.46 12.87 -19.21
N ASP A 209 -30.74 12.75 -20.32
CA ASP A 209 -31.33 12.38 -21.61
C ASP A 209 -31.74 10.91 -21.62
N ASN A 210 -30.94 10.03 -21.00
CA ASN A 210 -31.30 8.63 -20.85
C ASN A 210 -32.55 8.44 -19.97
N LEU A 211 -32.67 9.18 -18.85
CA LEU A 211 -33.88 9.19 -18.03
C LEU A 211 -35.11 9.69 -18.79
N ARG A 212 -34.96 10.77 -19.58
CA ARG A 212 -36.05 11.30 -20.40
C ARG A 212 -36.55 10.25 -21.41
N LYS A 213 -35.62 9.56 -22.09
CA LYS A 213 -35.95 8.49 -23.04
C LYS A 213 -36.58 7.28 -22.34
N ALA A 214 -36.07 6.87 -21.18
CA ALA A 214 -36.64 5.78 -20.37
C ALA A 214 -38.09 6.07 -19.95
N LYS A 215 -38.39 7.30 -19.52
CA LYS A 215 -39.75 7.73 -19.17
C LYS A 215 -40.71 7.64 -20.36
N ALA A 216 -40.25 8.02 -21.56
CA ALA A 216 -41.04 7.88 -22.79
C ALA A 216 -41.33 6.42 -23.15
N GLU A 217 -40.38 5.52 -22.87
CA GLU A 217 -40.49 4.08 -23.10
C GLU A 217 -41.15 3.30 -21.96
N LYS A 218 -41.61 3.99 -20.89
CA LYS A 218 -42.17 3.40 -19.66
C LYS A 218 -41.19 2.44 -18.96
N VAL A 219 -39.89 2.67 -19.11
CA VAL A 219 -38.84 1.92 -18.41
C VAL A 219 -38.60 2.57 -17.04
N PRO A 220 -38.70 1.84 -15.92
CA PRO A 220 -38.42 2.39 -14.59
C PRO A 220 -36.96 2.85 -14.47
N GLY A 221 -36.75 4.12 -14.11
CA GLY A 221 -35.41 4.67 -13.92
C GLY A 221 -35.38 5.82 -12.91
N LYS A 222 -34.26 5.93 -12.19
CA LYS A 222 -33.97 7.00 -11.23
C LYS A 222 -32.51 7.47 -11.35
N THR A 223 -32.25 8.70 -10.93
CA THR A 223 -30.87 9.14 -10.66
C THR A 223 -30.33 8.39 -9.44
N LEU A 224 -29.01 8.35 -9.26
CA LEU A 224 -28.41 7.74 -8.09
C LEU A 224 -28.86 8.47 -6.81
N SER A 225 -28.89 9.81 -6.83
CA SER A 225 -29.35 10.63 -5.71
C SER A 225 -30.80 10.36 -5.33
N ASP A 226 -31.72 10.32 -6.31
CA ASP A 226 -33.15 10.15 -6.05
C ASP A 226 -33.47 8.76 -5.52
N PHE A 227 -32.70 7.76 -5.95
CA PHE A 227 -32.81 6.40 -5.42
C PHE A 227 -32.35 6.35 -3.96
N VAL A 228 -31.19 6.95 -3.65
CA VAL A 228 -30.63 6.98 -2.30
C VAL A 228 -31.50 7.77 -1.32
N SER A 229 -32.10 8.88 -1.76
CA SER A 229 -33.07 9.65 -0.96
C SER A 229 -34.31 8.84 -0.54
N GLY A 230 -34.61 7.74 -1.23
CA GLY A 230 -35.72 6.84 -0.90
C GLY A 230 -35.40 5.76 0.14
N LEU A 231 -34.13 5.63 0.55
CA LEU A 231 -33.67 4.61 1.51
C LEU A 231 -33.83 5.08 2.97
N GLU A 232 -33.85 4.14 3.92
CA GLU A 232 -34.06 4.45 5.35
C GLU A 232 -32.90 5.26 5.96
N ASN A 233 -31.67 5.05 5.48
CA ASN A 233 -30.45 5.75 5.88
C ASN A 233 -29.98 6.78 4.82
N SER A 234 -30.92 7.49 4.21
CA SER A 234 -30.64 8.43 3.11
C SER A 234 -29.63 9.53 3.47
N ASP A 235 -29.67 10.04 4.69
CA ASP A 235 -28.83 11.18 5.11
C ASP A 235 -27.34 10.84 5.08
N GLU A 236 -26.97 9.61 5.50
CA GLU A 236 -25.59 9.09 5.47
C GLU A 236 -25.13 8.78 4.05
N LEU A 237 -25.98 8.09 3.29
CA LEU A 237 -25.63 7.61 1.96
C LEU A 237 -25.51 8.76 0.94
N LEU A 238 -26.29 9.84 1.08
CA LEU A 238 -26.19 10.99 0.18
C LEU A 238 -24.82 11.69 0.27
N ASP A 239 -24.15 11.63 1.41
CA ASP A 239 -22.82 12.24 1.61
C ASP A 239 -21.68 11.42 0.95
N MET A 240 -21.99 10.21 0.45
CA MET A 240 -21.07 9.34 -0.29
C MET A 240 -21.15 9.49 -1.82
N ILE A 241 -22.04 10.35 -2.33
CA ILE A 241 -22.11 10.68 -3.76
C ILE A 241 -21.02 11.70 -4.10
N SER A 242 -20.36 11.54 -5.25
CA SER A 242 -19.35 12.50 -5.70
C SER A 242 -19.90 13.94 -5.78
N ALA A 243 -19.25 14.87 -5.10
CA ALA A 243 -19.66 16.27 -5.04
C ALA A 243 -19.30 17.07 -6.32
N ALA A 244 -18.48 16.49 -7.21
CA ALA A 244 -18.01 17.14 -8.43
C ALA A 244 -19.11 17.42 -9.47
N GLN A 245 -20.21 16.65 -9.46
CA GLN A 245 -21.32 16.88 -10.39
C GLN A 245 -22.24 18.03 -9.94
N GLU A 246 -22.51 18.16 -8.64
CA GLU A 246 -23.36 19.24 -8.10
C GLU A 246 -22.75 20.63 -8.30
N GLN A 247 -21.41 20.77 -8.21
CA GLN A 247 -20.73 22.07 -8.38
C GLN A 247 -20.85 22.66 -9.79
N ARG A 248 -21.03 21.84 -10.82
CA ARG A 248 -21.10 22.31 -12.22
C ARG A 248 -22.43 22.99 -12.54
N GLU A 249 -23.52 22.63 -11.86
CA GLU A 249 -24.85 23.18 -12.16
C GLU A 249 -25.11 24.56 -11.51
N VAL A 250 -24.34 24.93 -10.48
CA VAL A 250 -24.58 26.14 -9.66
C VAL A 250 -23.75 27.36 -10.13
N ARG A 251 -22.68 27.17 -10.92
CA ARG A 251 -21.72 28.25 -11.25
C ARG A 251 -22.17 29.12 -12.44
N SER A 252 -22.70 30.32 -12.16
CA SER A 252 -23.12 31.32 -13.15
C SER A 252 -22.18 32.54 -13.32
N LYS A 253 -21.01 32.56 -12.66
CA LYS A 253 -20.04 33.68 -12.72
C LYS A 253 -18.63 33.22 -13.05
N LYS A 254 -17.85 34.07 -13.76
CA LYS A 254 -16.43 33.82 -14.11
C LYS A 254 -15.55 33.84 -12.85
N PRO A 255 -14.98 32.70 -12.43
CA PRO A 255 -14.14 32.64 -11.25
C PRO A 255 -12.69 33.04 -11.56
N GLU A 256 -11.95 33.42 -10.52
CA GLU A 256 -10.52 33.70 -10.60
C GLU A 256 -9.74 32.39 -10.84
N ILE A 257 -8.77 32.42 -11.76
CA ILE A 257 -8.01 31.24 -12.16
C ILE A 257 -6.75 31.14 -11.30
N PHE A 258 -6.70 30.16 -10.38
CA PHE A 258 -5.51 29.90 -9.55
C PHE A 258 -4.44 29.10 -10.28
N TYR A 259 -4.84 28.23 -11.20
CA TYR A 259 -3.93 27.29 -11.83
C TYR A 259 -4.03 27.29 -13.35
N SER A 260 -2.89 27.00 -13.99
CA SER A 260 -2.83 26.83 -15.44
C SER A 260 -3.56 25.55 -15.90
N GLU A 261 -4.06 25.60 -17.13
CA GLU A 261 -4.69 24.45 -17.76
C GLU A 261 -3.65 23.38 -18.11
N HIS A 262 -4.00 22.12 -17.89
CA HIS A 262 -3.11 21.02 -18.22
C HIS A 262 -2.98 20.87 -19.73
N TYR A 263 -1.77 20.55 -20.19
CA TYR A 263 -1.56 20.24 -21.61
C TYR A 263 -2.31 18.97 -22.00
N THR A 264 -2.72 18.89 -23.26
CA THR A 264 -3.33 17.67 -23.79
C THR A 264 -2.31 16.52 -23.73
N VAL A 265 -2.81 15.29 -23.54
CA VAL A 265 -1.94 14.09 -23.48
C VAL A 265 -1.04 13.99 -24.72
N SER A 266 -1.56 14.32 -25.91
CA SER A 266 -0.78 14.34 -27.15
C SER A 266 0.40 15.33 -27.10
N LYS A 267 0.15 16.56 -26.63
CA LYS A 267 1.20 17.59 -26.48
C LYS A 267 2.25 17.17 -25.45
N MET A 268 1.81 16.65 -24.30
CA MET A 268 2.72 16.16 -23.26
C MET A 268 3.61 15.02 -23.77
N MET A 269 3.02 13.99 -24.37
CA MET A 269 3.79 12.83 -24.88
C MET A 269 4.73 13.22 -26.03
N THR A 270 4.34 14.18 -26.88
CA THR A 270 5.20 14.70 -27.94
C THR A 270 6.38 15.47 -27.35
N GLY A 271 6.16 16.32 -26.34
CA GLY A 271 7.23 17.05 -25.66
C GLY A 271 8.20 16.13 -24.90
N VAL A 272 7.68 15.10 -24.23
CA VAL A 272 8.51 14.08 -23.56
C VAL A 272 9.37 13.32 -24.57
N LYS A 273 8.79 12.95 -25.73
CA LYS A 273 9.55 12.28 -26.80
C LYS A 273 10.58 13.20 -27.47
N ALA A 274 10.29 14.49 -27.57
CA ALA A 274 11.20 15.50 -28.10
C ALA A 274 12.28 15.94 -27.10
N GLY A 275 12.18 15.53 -25.83
CA GLY A 275 13.09 15.94 -24.76
C GLY A 275 12.88 17.37 -24.25
N THR A 276 11.82 18.06 -24.67
CA THR A 276 11.49 19.42 -24.21
C THR A 276 10.67 19.43 -22.91
N LEU A 277 10.05 18.30 -22.58
CA LEU A 277 9.35 18.06 -21.32
C LEU A 277 9.90 16.78 -20.68
N HIS A 278 9.76 16.67 -19.36
CA HIS A 278 10.23 15.49 -18.63
C HIS A 278 9.11 14.87 -17.80
N GLN A 279 9.09 13.55 -17.72
CA GLN A 279 8.13 12.80 -16.91
C GLN A 279 8.81 12.27 -15.66
N GLY A 280 8.15 12.39 -14.51
CA GLY A 280 8.64 11.85 -13.23
C GLY A 280 7.54 11.74 -12.18
N ILE A 281 7.92 11.27 -10.99
CA ILE A 281 7.01 11.18 -9.84
C ILE A 281 7.16 12.46 -9.01
N PHE A 282 6.04 13.11 -8.71
CA PHE A 282 6.00 14.30 -7.87
C PHE A 282 6.06 13.94 -6.39
N ASN A 283 7.00 14.53 -5.64
CA ASN A 283 7.15 14.29 -4.20
C ASN A 283 7.08 15.62 -3.44
N VAL A 284 6.16 15.73 -2.48
CA VAL A 284 6.02 16.93 -1.64
C VAL A 284 6.91 16.81 -0.40
N SER A 285 7.57 17.90 0.00
CA SER A 285 8.38 17.95 1.22
C SER A 285 7.51 17.83 2.48
N PRO A 286 7.89 17.00 3.46
CA PRO A 286 7.15 16.89 4.72
C PRO A 286 7.29 18.12 5.62
N TYR A 287 8.26 19.01 5.36
CA TYR A 287 8.53 20.22 6.15
C TYR A 287 8.04 21.50 5.47
N ASN A 288 7.72 21.44 4.18
CA ASN A 288 7.28 22.60 3.40
C ASN A 288 6.30 22.15 2.32
N TYR A 289 5.01 22.32 2.57
CA TYR A 289 3.97 21.87 1.63
C TYR A 289 3.99 22.63 0.29
N LEU A 290 4.67 23.79 0.22
CA LEU A 290 4.86 24.58 -1.01
C LEU A 290 6.07 24.13 -1.82
N GLU A 291 6.85 23.17 -1.32
CA GLU A 291 8.03 22.66 -1.98
C GLU A 291 7.84 21.19 -2.35
N GLY A 292 8.01 20.92 -3.64
CA GLY A 292 8.03 19.57 -4.18
C GLY A 292 9.27 19.32 -5.02
N SER A 293 9.48 18.06 -5.38
CA SER A 293 10.57 17.64 -6.24
C SER A 293 10.13 16.57 -7.23
N VAL A 294 10.76 16.58 -8.40
CA VAL A 294 10.57 15.55 -9.44
C VAL A 294 11.94 15.05 -9.87
N HIS A 295 12.23 13.78 -9.60
CA HIS A 295 13.43 13.14 -10.12
C HIS A 295 13.22 12.76 -11.59
N VAL A 296 14.18 13.12 -12.44
CA VAL A 296 14.17 12.82 -13.88
C VAL A 296 15.56 12.33 -14.30
N PRO A 297 15.67 11.29 -15.15
CA PRO A 297 16.98 10.74 -15.52
C PRO A 297 17.92 11.70 -16.27
N ALA A 298 17.39 12.78 -16.84
CA ALA A 298 18.17 13.77 -17.58
C ALA A 298 18.95 14.74 -16.67
N PHE A 299 18.72 14.73 -15.36
CA PHE A 299 19.35 15.62 -14.40
C PHE A 299 19.86 14.83 -13.19
N ASP A 300 21.07 15.13 -12.72
CA ASP A 300 21.67 14.44 -11.58
C ASP A 300 20.93 14.75 -10.26
N LYS A 301 20.43 15.98 -10.12
CA LYS A 301 19.62 16.43 -8.99
C LYS A 301 18.14 16.47 -9.38
N SER A 302 17.27 16.18 -8.42
CA SER A 302 15.82 16.32 -8.60
C SER A 302 15.45 17.78 -8.91
N LEU A 303 14.51 17.97 -9.83
CA LEU A 303 14.00 19.29 -10.19
C LEU A 303 13.11 19.83 -9.07
N LEU A 304 13.37 21.06 -8.61
CA LEU A 304 12.58 21.71 -7.57
C LEU A 304 11.29 22.31 -8.16
N ILE A 305 10.16 22.04 -7.50
CA ILE A 305 8.85 22.61 -7.82
C ILE A 305 8.43 23.49 -6.65
N LEU A 306 8.39 24.81 -6.88
CA LEU A 306 8.17 25.78 -5.80
C LEU A 306 6.86 26.54 -6.01
N GLY A 307 6.01 26.51 -4.99
CA GLY A 307 4.72 27.19 -4.95
C GLY A 307 3.56 26.38 -5.57
N ARG A 308 2.34 26.69 -5.11
CA ARG A 308 1.11 26.00 -5.57
C ARG A 308 0.91 26.09 -7.08
N GLU A 309 1.19 27.26 -7.67
CA GLU A 309 1.02 27.50 -9.11
C GLU A 309 1.85 26.52 -9.96
N ASN A 310 3.11 26.28 -9.56
CA ASN A 310 4.02 25.39 -10.27
C ASN A 310 3.75 23.91 -9.95
N SER A 311 3.23 23.58 -8.76
CA SER A 311 2.74 22.23 -8.46
C SER A 311 1.49 21.87 -9.27
N ASN A 312 0.72 22.88 -9.72
CA ASN A 312 -0.37 22.77 -10.68
C ASN A 312 -1.36 21.61 -10.41
N ARG A 313 -1.93 21.60 -9.20
CA ARG A 313 -2.92 20.61 -8.75
C ARG A 313 -2.39 19.16 -8.78
N ALA A 314 -1.08 18.95 -8.64
CA ALA A 314 -0.48 17.64 -8.44
C ALA A 314 -0.48 17.26 -6.95
N VAL A 315 -0.64 15.97 -6.67
CA VAL A 315 -0.57 15.40 -5.31
C VAL A 315 0.68 14.51 -5.21
N SER A 316 1.24 14.38 -4.02
CA SER A 316 2.41 13.53 -3.78
C SER A 316 2.19 12.09 -4.30
N GLY A 317 3.15 11.59 -5.08
CA GLY A 317 3.10 10.31 -5.78
C GLY A 317 2.48 10.34 -7.18
N ASP A 318 1.92 11.46 -7.63
CA ASP A 318 1.40 11.60 -9.00
C ASP A 318 2.54 11.43 -10.02
N VAL A 319 2.23 10.79 -11.16
CA VAL A 319 3.12 10.79 -12.33
C VAL A 319 2.81 12.04 -13.16
N VAL A 320 3.73 12.98 -13.13
CA VAL A 320 3.58 14.32 -13.71
C VAL A 320 4.50 14.52 -14.91
N VAL A 321 4.14 15.48 -15.75
CA VAL A 321 5.03 16.05 -16.78
C VAL A 321 5.40 17.45 -16.35
N VAL A 322 6.69 17.73 -16.39
CA VAL A 322 7.27 19.01 -16.00
C VAL A 322 7.99 19.68 -17.15
N GLU A 323 7.98 21.01 -17.13
CA GLU A 323 8.78 21.89 -17.95
C GLU A 323 9.83 22.56 -17.07
N VAL A 324 11.10 22.47 -17.45
CA VAL A 324 12.20 23.10 -16.72
C VAL A 324 12.16 24.59 -16.98
N LEU A 325 12.24 25.38 -15.91
CA LEU A 325 12.24 26.83 -16.01
C LEU A 325 13.60 27.34 -16.51
N PRO A 326 13.63 28.53 -17.14
CA PRO A 326 14.87 29.22 -17.50
C PRO A 326 15.85 29.36 -16.32
N GLN A 327 17.16 29.38 -16.60
CA GLN A 327 18.21 29.41 -15.57
C GLN A 327 18.13 30.62 -14.63
N ASP A 328 17.62 31.75 -15.10
CA ASP A 328 17.36 32.96 -14.31
C ASP A 328 16.25 32.77 -13.26
N GLN A 329 15.47 31.71 -13.37
CA GLN A 329 14.39 31.36 -12.43
C GLN A 329 14.73 30.17 -11.53
N TRP A 330 15.97 29.69 -11.60
CA TRP A 330 16.46 28.64 -10.71
C TRP A 330 16.62 29.19 -9.29
N LYS A 331 16.28 28.36 -8.30
CA LYS A 331 16.21 28.75 -6.90
C LYS A 331 16.90 27.72 -6.02
N ALA A 332 17.32 28.15 -4.84
CA ALA A 332 17.82 27.25 -3.81
C ALA A 332 16.65 26.56 -3.07
N PRO A 333 16.88 25.37 -2.47
CA PRO A 333 15.94 24.74 -1.55
C PRO A 333 15.58 25.65 -0.37
N SER A 334 14.36 25.53 0.17
CA SER A 334 13.95 26.33 1.32
C SER A 334 14.61 25.82 2.61
N THR A 335 15.14 26.74 3.42
CA THR A 335 15.59 26.48 4.80
C THR A 335 14.50 26.72 5.83
N LYS A 336 13.30 27.16 5.39
CA LYS A 336 12.14 27.46 6.24
C LYS A 336 11.15 26.31 6.27
N ILE A 337 10.61 26.07 7.45
CA ILE A 337 9.51 25.15 7.70
C ILE A 337 8.20 25.88 7.48
N ILE A 338 7.31 25.31 6.66
CA ILE A 338 6.02 25.88 6.30
C ILE A 338 4.96 24.77 6.32
N GLU A 339 3.96 24.94 7.18
CA GLU A 339 2.87 23.98 7.36
C GLU A 339 1.54 24.59 6.89
N GLU A 340 0.75 23.82 6.14
CA GLU A 340 -0.51 24.31 5.58
C GLU A 340 -1.47 24.78 6.67
N GLU A 341 -1.53 24.06 7.80
CA GLU A 341 -2.37 24.38 8.96
C GLU A 341 -2.11 25.77 9.53
N THR A 342 -0.88 26.28 9.39
CA THR A 342 -0.50 27.60 9.93
C THR A 342 -0.77 28.72 8.95
N VAL A 343 -0.51 28.50 7.66
CA VAL A 343 -0.69 29.51 6.60
C VAL A 343 -2.18 29.69 6.28
N ASN A 344 -2.94 28.58 6.30
CA ASN A 344 -4.34 28.56 5.87
C ASN A 344 -5.31 28.32 7.03
N LYS A 345 -4.93 28.65 8.27
CA LYS A 345 -5.81 28.47 9.44
C LYS A 345 -7.14 29.23 9.27
N ASN A 346 -7.09 30.41 8.66
CA ASN A 346 -8.25 31.30 8.48
C ASN A 346 -8.99 31.09 7.14
N ASP A 347 -8.62 30.08 6.35
CA ASP A 347 -9.35 29.77 5.12
C ASP A 347 -10.73 29.21 5.43
N ASN A 348 -11.77 29.75 4.79
CA ASN A 348 -13.13 29.26 4.90
C ASN A 348 -13.45 28.28 3.75
N ALA A 349 -14.01 27.11 4.09
CA ALA A 349 -14.42 26.07 3.14
C ALA A 349 -15.53 26.51 2.18
N GLU A 350 -16.34 27.49 2.59
CA GLU A 350 -17.50 28.01 1.87
C GLU A 350 -17.22 29.28 1.06
N ALA A 351 -16.04 29.91 1.19
CA ALA A 351 -15.74 31.23 0.62
C ALA A 351 -15.65 31.31 -0.93
N GLU A 352 -16.11 30.28 -1.64
CA GLU A 352 -16.41 30.37 -3.08
C GLU A 352 -17.93 30.45 -3.38
N GLU A 353 -18.82 30.29 -2.38
CA GLU A 353 -20.28 30.25 -2.57
C GLU A 353 -21.01 31.58 -2.30
N GLY A 354 -20.34 32.68 -1.93
CA GLY A 354 -21.08 33.93 -1.68
C GLY A 354 -20.33 35.23 -1.44
N GLU A 355 -19.04 35.22 -1.09
CA GLU A 355 -18.28 36.46 -0.85
C GLU A 355 -17.04 36.49 -1.73
N ASN A 356 -17.11 37.32 -2.78
CA ASN A 356 -15.91 37.83 -3.42
C ASN A 356 -15.06 38.53 -2.35
N VAL A 357 -13.74 38.41 -2.50
CA VAL A 357 -12.67 39.10 -1.75
C VAL A 357 -12.05 38.22 -0.66
N ILE A 358 -11.16 37.31 -1.07
CA ILE A 358 -9.82 37.32 -0.46
C ILE A 358 -9.22 38.64 -0.96
N PRO A 359 -8.94 39.64 -0.10
CA PRO A 359 -8.41 40.91 -0.54
C PRO A 359 -7.17 40.69 -1.42
N GLU A 360 -6.99 41.51 -2.46
CA GLU A 360 -5.72 41.67 -3.20
C GLU A 360 -4.52 41.74 -2.23
N ARG A 361 -4.78 42.22 -1.01
CA ARG A 361 -3.89 42.30 0.15
C ARG A 361 -3.46 40.94 0.73
N GLU A 362 -4.33 39.95 0.83
CA GLU A 362 -4.00 38.58 1.29
C GLU A 362 -3.30 37.77 0.18
N ARG A 363 -3.69 37.96 -1.08
CA ARG A 363 -2.97 37.42 -2.23
C ARG A 363 -1.58 38.04 -2.36
N ARG A 364 -1.45 39.35 -2.17
CA ARG A 364 -0.15 40.02 -2.03
C ARG A 364 0.59 39.55 -0.80
N ALA A 365 -0.05 39.34 0.35
CA ALA A 365 0.62 38.85 1.54
C ALA A 365 1.17 37.43 1.34
N LEU A 366 0.40 36.51 0.74
CA LEU A 366 0.85 35.16 0.39
C LEU A 366 1.91 35.17 -0.73
N GLN A 367 1.79 36.05 -1.74
CA GLN A 367 2.81 36.22 -2.77
C GLN A 367 4.07 36.93 -2.25
N GLU A 368 3.94 37.87 -1.31
CA GLU A 368 5.03 38.56 -0.60
C GLU A 368 5.65 37.65 0.45
N GLU A 369 4.91 36.72 1.04
CA GLU A 369 5.42 35.69 1.93
C GLU A 369 6.14 34.62 1.11
N VAL A 370 5.58 34.18 -0.02
CA VAL A 370 6.30 33.33 -1.00
C VAL A 370 7.53 34.05 -1.57
N LYS A 371 7.48 35.37 -1.82
CA LYS A 371 8.64 36.19 -2.22
C LYS A 371 9.59 36.53 -1.05
N ARG A 372 9.16 36.61 0.20
CA ARG A 372 10.04 36.75 1.38
C ARG A 372 10.71 35.43 1.72
N VAL A 373 10.00 34.32 1.55
CA VAL A 373 10.48 32.95 1.77
C VAL A 373 11.46 32.56 0.67
N HIS A 374 11.19 32.87 -0.61
CA HIS A 374 12.01 32.42 -1.75
C HIS A 374 12.77 33.52 -2.49
N GLY A 375 12.56 34.80 -2.18
CA GLY A 375 13.13 35.94 -2.90
C GLY A 375 14.21 36.70 -2.12
N GLN A 376 14.53 36.29 -0.89
CA GLN A 376 15.64 36.83 -0.10
C GLN A 376 16.69 35.78 0.31
N SER A 377 16.49 34.49 0.01
CA SER A 377 17.50 33.46 0.26
C SER A 377 18.54 33.46 -0.86
N THR A 378 19.50 34.39 -0.80
CA THR A 378 20.80 34.28 -1.49
C THR A 378 21.72 33.24 -0.86
N GLU A 379 21.23 32.50 0.15
CA GLU A 379 21.96 31.49 0.89
C GLU A 379 21.70 30.11 0.27
N GLY A 380 22.60 29.71 -0.62
CA GLY A 380 22.60 28.38 -1.24
C GLY A 380 22.88 28.40 -2.74
N ARG A 381 23.41 27.30 -3.27
CA ARG A 381 23.66 27.16 -4.71
C ARG A 381 22.31 26.95 -5.44
N PRO A 382 21.98 27.77 -6.46
CA PRO A 382 20.74 27.62 -7.21
C PRO A 382 20.68 26.25 -7.91
N GLN A 383 19.51 25.62 -7.86
CA GLN A 383 19.26 24.32 -8.48
C GLN A 383 18.18 24.43 -9.55
N PRO A 384 18.15 23.51 -10.54
CA PRO A 384 17.11 23.51 -11.56
C PRO A 384 15.70 23.49 -10.99
N THR A 385 14.90 24.50 -11.36
CA THR A 385 13.49 24.61 -11.00
C THR A 385 12.61 24.23 -12.18
N ALA A 386 11.42 23.70 -11.91
CA ALA A 386 10.47 23.28 -12.93
C ALA A 386 9.03 23.58 -12.51
N ARG A 387 8.11 23.46 -13.46
CA ARG A 387 6.66 23.54 -13.23
C ARG A 387 5.94 22.35 -13.84
N VAL A 388 4.90 21.89 -13.16
CA VAL A 388 4.01 20.82 -13.65
C VAL A 388 3.09 21.37 -14.72
N VAL A 389 3.14 20.79 -15.92
CA VAL A 389 2.30 21.16 -17.07
C VAL A 389 1.12 20.20 -17.27
N GLY A 390 1.12 19.06 -16.60
CA GLY A 390 -0.01 18.14 -16.55
C GLY A 390 0.30 16.86 -15.79
N VAL A 391 -0.76 16.11 -15.49
CA VAL A 391 -0.71 14.86 -14.72
C VAL A 391 -1.08 13.69 -15.63
N ILE A 392 -0.17 12.74 -15.81
CA ILE A 392 -0.40 11.54 -16.64
C ILE A 392 -1.19 10.49 -15.85
N LYS A 393 -0.83 10.28 -14.58
CA LYS A 393 -1.45 9.29 -13.72
C LYS A 393 -1.59 9.84 -12.31
N ARG A 394 -2.82 9.86 -11.80
CA ARG A 394 -3.14 10.21 -10.41
C ARG A 394 -2.74 9.10 -9.45
N ASN A 395 -2.33 9.50 -8.25
CA ASN A 395 -2.10 8.66 -7.08
C ASN A 395 -3.18 8.88 -6.01
N TRP A 396 -4.40 9.21 -6.45
CA TRP A 396 -5.55 9.34 -5.56
C TRP A 396 -5.96 7.98 -5.00
N ARG A 397 -6.31 7.98 -3.72
CA ARG A 397 -6.74 6.83 -2.94
C ARG A 397 -7.79 7.30 -1.93
N GLN A 398 -8.28 6.37 -1.13
CA GLN A 398 -9.01 6.73 0.09
C GLN A 398 -7.99 7.33 1.09
N TYR A 399 -8.31 8.51 1.60
CA TYR A 399 -7.49 9.26 2.55
C TYR A 399 -8.17 9.25 3.91
N VAL A 400 -7.39 8.96 4.95
CA VAL A 400 -7.87 9.08 6.31
C VAL A 400 -7.62 10.51 6.80
N GLY A 401 -8.60 11.09 7.47
CA GLY A 401 -8.51 12.41 8.05
C GLY A 401 -9.55 12.64 9.12
N HIS A 402 -9.74 13.89 9.48
CA HIS A 402 -10.78 14.36 10.39
C HIS A 402 -11.29 15.72 9.90
N ILE A 403 -12.48 16.11 10.37
CA ILE A 403 -13.07 17.40 10.01
C ILE A 403 -12.37 18.53 10.77
N ASP A 404 -11.98 19.57 10.03
CA ASP A 404 -11.45 20.81 10.58
C ASP A 404 -12.52 21.53 11.39
N ARG A 405 -12.30 21.67 12.71
CA ARG A 405 -13.26 22.26 13.64
C ARG A 405 -13.62 23.69 13.27
N ASP A 406 -12.65 24.44 12.74
CA ASP A 406 -12.83 25.85 12.38
C ASP A 406 -13.69 26.02 11.11
N SER A 407 -13.85 24.94 10.32
CA SER A 407 -14.72 24.93 9.14
C SER A 407 -16.18 24.57 9.44
N VAL A 408 -16.50 24.15 10.67
CA VAL A 408 -17.87 23.76 11.06
C VAL A 408 -18.61 24.96 11.67
N ARG A 409 -19.80 25.26 11.15
CA ARG A 409 -20.62 26.38 11.64
C ARG A 409 -21.14 26.12 13.06
N SER A 410 -20.92 27.08 13.97
CA SER A 410 -21.31 27.00 15.40
C SER A 410 -22.82 26.81 15.65
N SER A 411 -23.68 27.26 14.72
CA SER A 411 -25.15 27.14 14.80
C SER A 411 -25.69 25.79 14.32
N SER A 412 -24.83 24.88 13.86
CA SER A 412 -25.21 23.69 13.08
C SER A 412 -24.92 22.37 13.77
N LYS A 413 -24.50 22.37 15.04
CA LYS A 413 -24.24 21.11 15.80
C LYS A 413 -25.48 20.21 15.94
N SER A 414 -26.67 20.70 15.58
CA SER A 414 -27.93 19.96 15.59
C SER A 414 -28.76 20.09 14.30
N SER A 415 -28.24 20.73 13.24
CA SER A 415 -28.95 20.85 11.96
C SER A 415 -28.42 19.85 10.94
N ARG A 416 -29.31 19.09 10.28
CA ARG A 416 -28.97 18.19 9.15
C ARG A 416 -28.84 18.95 7.82
N GLN A 417 -28.50 20.23 7.88
CA GLN A 417 -28.34 21.04 6.67
C GLN A 417 -27.00 20.69 6.04
N GLN A 418 -27.00 20.50 4.72
CA GLN A 418 -25.77 20.28 3.97
C GLN A 418 -24.86 21.50 4.10
N GLN A 419 -23.61 21.27 4.50
CA GLN A 419 -22.58 22.30 4.65
C GLN A 419 -21.27 21.83 4.03
N THR A 420 -20.42 22.78 3.63
CA THR A 420 -19.09 22.48 3.09
C THR A 420 -18.06 22.65 4.20
N VAL A 421 -17.28 21.60 4.47
CA VAL A 421 -16.25 21.57 5.50
C VAL A 421 -14.90 21.16 4.91
N PHE A 422 -13.81 21.41 5.65
CA PHE A 422 -12.51 20.84 5.30
C PHE A 422 -12.28 19.52 6.03
N LEU A 423 -11.79 18.53 5.30
CA LEU A 423 -11.09 17.39 5.84
C LEU A 423 -9.59 17.72 5.86
N VAL A 424 -8.96 17.52 7.02
CA VAL A 424 -7.51 17.53 7.18
C VAL A 424 -7.00 16.09 7.08
N PRO A 425 -6.28 15.71 6.01
CA PRO A 425 -5.72 14.37 5.88
C PRO A 425 -4.64 14.08 6.93
N MET A 426 -4.46 12.81 7.30
CA MET A 426 -3.35 12.38 8.18
C MET A 426 -1.98 12.55 7.51
N ASP A 427 -1.90 12.35 6.19
CA ASP A 427 -0.69 12.61 5.43
C ASP A 427 -0.55 14.11 5.13
N LYS A 428 0.38 14.76 5.82
CA LYS A 428 0.70 16.20 5.70
C LYS A 428 1.12 16.64 4.29
N ARG A 429 1.42 15.69 3.39
CA ARG A 429 1.75 15.96 1.97
C ARG A 429 0.51 16.10 1.09
N ILE A 430 -0.67 15.79 1.62
CA ILE A 430 -1.96 15.90 0.95
C ILE A 430 -2.63 17.18 1.46
N PRO A 431 -3.09 18.07 0.56
CA PRO A 431 -3.76 19.30 0.98
C PRO A 431 -5.11 19.02 1.64
N LYS A 432 -5.65 19.99 2.39
CA LYS A 432 -7.05 19.94 2.86
C LYS A 432 -8.02 19.62 1.71
N ILE A 433 -9.02 18.77 1.99
CA ILE A 433 -10.03 18.34 1.00
C ILE A 433 -11.37 18.96 1.38
N ARG A 434 -12.08 19.60 0.45
CA ARG A 434 -13.44 20.08 0.68
C ARG A 434 -14.43 18.93 0.59
N ILE A 435 -15.24 18.75 1.63
CA ILE A 435 -16.29 17.73 1.71
C ILE A 435 -17.62 18.43 1.96
N ARG A 436 -18.66 18.05 1.23
CA ARG A 436 -20.04 18.44 1.52
C ARG A 436 -20.71 17.36 2.34
N THR A 437 -21.22 17.71 3.51
CA THR A 437 -21.84 16.73 4.41
C THR A 437 -23.02 17.34 5.17
N ARG A 438 -24.03 16.53 5.45
CA ARG A 438 -25.15 16.83 6.36
C ARG A 438 -24.83 16.43 7.81
N GLN A 439 -23.71 15.72 8.02
CA GLN A 439 -23.32 15.09 9.28
C GLN A 439 -22.13 15.78 9.96
N ALA A 440 -21.79 17.02 9.60
CA ALA A 440 -20.58 17.67 10.11
C ALA A 440 -20.48 17.70 11.65
N GLY A 441 -21.61 17.83 12.35
CA GLY A 441 -21.65 17.80 13.82
C GLY A 441 -21.35 16.42 14.40
N GLU A 442 -21.80 15.34 13.75
CA GLU A 442 -21.60 13.95 14.19
C GLU A 442 -20.19 13.44 13.86
N LEU A 443 -19.67 13.84 12.70
CA LEU A 443 -18.34 13.48 12.22
C LEU A 443 -17.23 14.30 12.91
N LEU A 444 -17.59 15.36 13.64
CA LEU A 444 -16.64 16.16 14.42
C LEU A 444 -16.03 15.31 15.54
N GLY A 445 -14.70 15.29 15.64
CA GLY A 445 -14.00 14.47 16.62
C GLY A 445 -13.88 12.99 16.25
N GLN A 446 -14.25 12.62 15.02
CA GLN A 446 -14.09 11.27 14.49
C GLN A 446 -12.96 11.20 13.45
N ARG A 447 -12.33 10.03 13.35
CA ARG A 447 -11.55 9.62 12.18
C ARG A 447 -12.51 9.25 11.06
N ILE A 448 -12.32 9.84 9.90
CA ILE A 448 -13.15 9.57 8.72
C ILE A 448 -12.29 9.22 7.52
N LEU A 449 -12.88 8.44 6.62
CA LEU A 449 -12.31 8.06 5.34
C LEU A 449 -13.01 8.88 4.25
N ALA A 450 -12.22 9.49 3.36
CA ALA A 450 -12.73 10.31 2.26
C ALA A 450 -11.94 10.07 0.98
N THR A 451 -12.51 10.40 -0.17
CA THR A 451 -11.87 10.26 -1.48
C THR A 451 -11.87 11.59 -2.22
N ILE A 452 -10.79 11.89 -2.96
CA ILE A 452 -10.74 13.06 -3.86
C ILE A 452 -11.47 12.73 -5.16
N ASP A 453 -12.39 13.60 -5.56
CA ASP A 453 -13.17 13.48 -6.79
C ASP A 453 -12.57 14.27 -7.95
N SER A 454 -12.24 15.54 -7.68
CA SER A 454 -11.75 16.48 -8.68
C SER A 454 -10.94 17.59 -8.03
N TRP A 455 -10.16 18.29 -8.86
CA TRP A 455 -9.50 19.53 -8.45
C TRP A 455 -9.54 20.52 -9.62
N ASP A 456 -10.49 21.45 -9.53
CA ASP A 456 -10.73 22.45 -10.56
C ASP A 456 -9.67 23.55 -10.54
N ARG A 457 -9.41 24.15 -11.71
CA ARG A 457 -8.36 25.17 -11.90
C ARG A 457 -8.63 26.49 -11.17
N ASP A 458 -9.89 26.70 -10.79
CA ASP A 458 -10.40 27.88 -10.13
C ASP A 458 -10.62 27.66 -8.63
N SER A 459 -10.20 26.51 -8.09
CA SER A 459 -10.28 26.26 -6.66
C SER A 459 -8.94 25.93 -6.04
N ARG A 460 -8.64 26.57 -4.91
CA ARG A 460 -7.41 26.35 -4.13
C ARG A 460 -7.28 24.93 -3.59
N TYR A 461 -8.41 24.24 -3.35
CA TYR A 461 -8.47 22.94 -2.70
C TYR A 461 -9.21 21.90 -3.56
N PRO A 462 -8.79 20.63 -3.51
CA PRO A 462 -9.55 19.55 -4.12
C PRO A 462 -10.92 19.37 -3.45
N VAL A 463 -11.86 18.81 -4.21
CA VAL A 463 -13.18 18.41 -3.74
C VAL A 463 -13.21 16.90 -3.61
N GLY A 464 -13.86 16.41 -2.57
CA GLY A 464 -14.04 15.01 -2.30
C GLY A 464 -15.37 14.70 -1.63
N HIS A 465 -15.61 13.42 -1.40
CA HIS A 465 -16.79 12.93 -0.70
C HIS A 465 -16.39 12.04 0.49
N PHE A 466 -17.32 11.93 1.44
CA PHE A 466 -17.18 11.08 2.62
C PHE A 466 -17.41 9.61 2.23
N VAL A 467 -16.63 8.68 2.79
CA VAL A 467 -16.81 7.24 2.55
C VAL A 467 -17.39 6.56 3.79
N ARG A 468 -16.74 6.71 4.95
CA ARG A 468 -17.24 6.18 6.23
C ARG A 468 -16.51 6.78 7.43
N SER A 469 -17.11 6.65 8.61
CA SER A 469 -16.44 6.89 9.89
C SER A 469 -15.67 5.65 10.35
N LEU A 470 -14.50 5.87 10.97
CA LEU A 470 -13.66 4.83 11.58
C LEU A 470 -13.81 4.79 13.11
N GLY A 471 -14.43 5.82 13.71
CA GLY A 471 -14.61 5.96 15.15
C GLY A 471 -13.99 7.24 15.73
N GLU A 472 -14.06 7.38 17.05
CA GLU A 472 -13.57 8.57 17.76
C GLU A 472 -12.05 8.73 17.66
N LEU A 473 -11.59 9.99 17.59
CA LEU A 473 -10.16 10.33 17.66
C LEU A 473 -9.54 9.80 18.96
N GLU A 474 -8.26 9.44 18.90
CA GLU A 474 -7.50 8.80 19.99
C GLU A 474 -7.95 7.39 20.39
N SER A 475 -9.11 6.89 19.92
CA SER A 475 -9.52 5.53 20.20
C SER A 475 -8.57 4.52 19.52
N LYS A 476 -8.14 3.50 20.27
CA LYS A 476 -7.20 2.47 19.79
C LYS A 476 -7.70 1.81 18.50
N GLY A 477 -9.00 1.51 18.44
CA GLY A 477 -9.64 0.90 17.27
C GLY A 477 -9.51 1.79 16.03
N ALA A 478 -9.96 3.04 16.12
CA ALA A 478 -9.97 3.97 14.99
C ALA A 478 -8.57 4.33 14.51
N GLU A 479 -7.61 4.59 15.42
CA GLU A 479 -6.25 4.97 15.06
C GLU A 479 -5.48 3.80 14.42
N THR A 480 -5.71 2.57 14.89
CA THR A 480 -5.10 1.37 14.28
C THR A 480 -5.65 1.11 12.88
N GLU A 481 -6.97 1.22 12.70
CA GLU A 481 -7.61 1.04 11.40
C GLU A 481 -7.23 2.16 10.41
N ALA A 482 -7.19 3.41 10.89
CA ALA A 482 -6.72 4.57 10.15
C ALA A 482 -5.30 4.35 9.61
N LEU A 483 -4.38 3.91 10.46
CA LEU A 483 -3.00 3.63 10.08
C LEU A 483 -2.93 2.52 9.02
N LEU A 484 -3.69 1.45 9.18
CA LEU A 484 -3.72 0.35 8.22
C LEU A 484 -4.21 0.81 6.83
N LEU A 485 -5.26 1.63 6.78
CA LEU A 485 -5.79 2.20 5.54
C LEU A 485 -4.81 3.18 4.89
N GLU A 486 -4.15 4.02 5.69
CA GLU A 486 -3.21 5.03 5.21
C GLU A 486 -2.02 4.42 4.46
N TRP A 487 -1.60 3.23 4.90
CA TRP A 487 -0.53 2.45 4.27
C TRP A 487 -1.04 1.31 3.39
N ASP A 488 -2.32 1.31 2.99
CA ASP A 488 -2.92 0.30 2.10
C ASP A 488 -2.60 -1.16 2.56
N VAL A 489 -2.79 -1.43 3.84
CA VAL A 489 -2.63 -2.76 4.44
C VAL A 489 -3.99 -3.45 4.46
N GLN A 490 -4.08 -4.61 3.80
CA GLN A 490 -5.31 -5.40 3.77
C GLN A 490 -5.52 -6.13 5.10
N TYR A 491 -6.43 -5.63 5.93
CA TYR A 491 -6.73 -6.20 7.25
C TYR A 491 -8.07 -6.97 7.31
N LYS A 492 -8.83 -7.01 6.21
CA LYS A 492 -10.09 -7.75 6.17
C LYS A 492 -9.84 -9.26 6.39
N PRO A 493 -10.81 -9.97 6.99
CA PRO A 493 -10.76 -11.43 7.09
C PRO A 493 -10.56 -12.10 5.72
N PHE A 494 -9.97 -13.30 5.75
CA PHE A 494 -9.76 -14.08 4.53
C PHE A 494 -11.10 -14.49 3.92
N PRO A 495 -11.32 -14.29 2.60
CA PRO A 495 -12.53 -14.74 1.93
C PRO A 495 -12.70 -16.27 1.99
N LYS A 496 -13.94 -16.77 1.95
CA LYS A 496 -14.22 -18.21 1.94
C LYS A 496 -13.49 -18.96 0.82
N THR A 497 -13.41 -18.38 -0.37
CA THR A 497 -12.65 -18.97 -1.50
C THR A 497 -11.17 -19.22 -1.18
N VAL A 498 -10.58 -18.44 -0.27
CA VAL A 498 -9.22 -18.66 0.24
C VAL A 498 -9.22 -19.75 1.31
N LEU A 499 -10.19 -19.75 2.22
CA LEU A 499 -10.31 -20.76 3.28
C LEU A 499 -10.60 -22.16 2.72
N ASP A 500 -11.36 -22.27 1.63
CA ASP A 500 -11.65 -23.52 0.92
C ASP A 500 -10.38 -24.15 0.28
N CYS A 501 -9.26 -23.41 0.21
CA CYS A 501 -7.97 -23.94 -0.22
C CYS A 501 -7.17 -24.58 0.92
N LEU A 502 -7.63 -24.49 2.18
CA LEU A 502 -6.97 -25.11 3.33
C LEU A 502 -7.11 -26.65 3.29
N PRO A 503 -6.17 -27.40 3.89
CA PRO A 503 -6.32 -28.85 4.05
C PRO A 503 -7.61 -29.20 4.79
N ALA A 504 -8.31 -30.23 4.32
CA ALA A 504 -9.61 -30.64 4.88
C ALA A 504 -9.48 -31.15 6.32
N GLU A 505 -8.32 -31.68 6.68
CA GLU A 505 -7.96 -32.16 8.02
C GLU A 505 -7.87 -31.03 9.05
N GLY A 506 -7.73 -29.77 8.61
CA GLY A 506 -7.60 -28.65 9.53
C GLY A 506 -6.39 -28.79 10.46
N HIS A 507 -6.61 -28.60 11.76
CA HIS A 507 -5.59 -28.75 12.80
C HIS A 507 -5.13 -30.21 13.02
N ASP A 508 -5.90 -31.19 12.54
CA ASP A 508 -5.58 -32.61 12.69
C ASP A 508 -4.60 -33.13 11.63
N TRP A 509 -4.14 -32.25 10.72
CA TRP A 509 -3.15 -32.59 9.71
C TRP A 509 -1.83 -33.08 10.34
N LYS A 510 -1.31 -34.20 9.83
CA LYS A 510 -0.07 -34.83 10.29
C LYS A 510 0.77 -35.30 9.12
N VAL A 511 2.08 -35.39 9.33
CA VAL A 511 2.98 -36.05 8.39
C VAL A 511 2.62 -37.54 8.31
N PRO A 512 2.54 -38.13 7.10
CA PRO A 512 2.26 -39.56 6.96
C PRO A 512 3.31 -40.42 7.67
N ALA A 513 2.88 -41.41 8.44
CA ALA A 513 3.79 -42.27 9.20
C ALA A 513 4.60 -43.23 8.31
N SER A 514 4.01 -43.71 7.21
CA SER A 514 4.68 -44.61 6.26
C SER A 514 5.51 -43.84 5.25
N LEU A 515 6.78 -44.22 5.09
CA LEU A 515 7.69 -43.67 4.07
C LEU A 515 7.28 -44.05 2.63
N GLU A 516 6.36 -44.99 2.47
CA GLU A 516 5.80 -45.39 1.17
C GLU A 516 4.68 -44.46 0.70
N ASP A 517 4.17 -43.59 1.58
CA ASP A 517 3.13 -42.63 1.25
C ASP A 517 3.62 -41.63 0.18
N PRO A 518 2.78 -41.26 -0.81
CA PRO A 518 3.14 -40.28 -1.83
C PRO A 518 3.69 -38.95 -1.29
N GLY A 519 3.32 -38.55 -0.06
CA GLY A 519 3.83 -37.37 0.63
C GLY A 519 5.33 -37.40 0.95
N TRP A 520 5.95 -38.59 0.96
CA TRP A 520 7.40 -38.77 1.14
C TRP A 520 8.19 -38.77 -0.17
N LYS A 521 7.54 -38.77 -1.33
CA LYS A 521 8.23 -38.82 -2.63
C LYS A 521 9.19 -37.64 -2.79
N GLY A 522 10.49 -37.94 -2.90
CA GLY A 522 11.56 -36.95 -3.04
C GLY A 522 11.87 -36.16 -1.76
N ARG A 523 11.25 -36.49 -0.62
CA ARG A 523 11.42 -35.79 0.66
C ARG A 523 12.35 -36.59 1.57
N LYS A 524 13.32 -35.92 2.19
CA LYS A 524 14.30 -36.55 3.08
C LYS A 524 13.78 -36.59 4.53
N ASP A 525 13.92 -37.74 5.20
CA ASP A 525 13.68 -37.84 6.63
C ASP A 525 14.90 -37.30 7.38
N LEU A 526 14.69 -36.25 8.18
CA LEU A 526 15.70 -35.59 9.02
C LEU A 526 15.21 -35.47 10.47
N ARG A 527 14.23 -36.31 10.87
CA ARG A 527 13.62 -36.26 12.21
C ARG A 527 14.59 -36.67 13.32
N ASP A 528 15.65 -37.39 12.98
CA ASP A 528 16.73 -37.84 13.88
C ASP A 528 17.62 -36.68 14.35
N LEU A 529 17.83 -35.66 13.51
CA LEU A 529 18.64 -34.49 13.82
C LEU A 529 18.10 -33.69 15.02
N LEU A 530 19.02 -33.13 15.80
CA LEU A 530 18.74 -32.26 16.95
C LEU A 530 18.53 -30.82 16.48
N VAL A 531 17.36 -30.57 15.91
CA VAL A 531 16.95 -29.25 15.42
C VAL A 531 16.30 -28.45 16.55
N CYS A 532 16.57 -27.15 16.65
CA CYS A 532 15.84 -26.21 17.53
C CYS A 532 15.56 -24.88 16.81
N SER A 533 14.55 -24.14 17.26
CA SER A 533 14.32 -22.75 16.81
C SER A 533 14.74 -21.74 17.88
N ILE A 534 15.07 -20.52 17.45
CA ILE A 534 15.44 -19.40 18.33
C ILE A 534 14.70 -18.14 17.85
N ASP A 535 13.70 -17.73 18.61
CA ASP A 535 12.72 -16.73 18.18
C ASP A 535 12.48 -15.64 19.24
N PRO A 536 11.79 -14.54 18.91
CA PRO A 536 11.29 -13.62 19.92
C PRO A 536 10.30 -14.31 20.87
N VAL A 537 10.25 -13.84 22.13
CA VAL A 537 9.23 -14.30 23.09
C VAL A 537 7.82 -14.12 22.51
N GLY A 538 7.02 -15.20 22.54
CA GLY A 538 5.64 -15.21 22.04
C GLY A 538 5.51 -15.43 20.53
N CYS A 539 6.60 -15.76 19.82
CA CYS A 539 6.54 -16.16 18.42
C CYS A 539 5.67 -17.43 18.26
N VAL A 540 4.75 -17.41 17.30
CA VAL A 540 3.88 -18.56 16.97
C VAL A 540 4.03 -19.01 15.51
N ASP A 541 4.56 -18.13 14.66
CA ASP A 541 4.87 -18.30 13.24
C ASP A 541 6.36 -18.60 13.06
N ILE A 542 6.82 -19.75 13.57
CA ILE A 542 8.23 -20.17 13.52
C ILE A 542 8.56 -20.62 12.09
N ASP A 543 9.25 -19.75 11.36
CA ASP A 543 9.68 -20.00 9.97
C ASP A 543 10.95 -20.84 9.90
N ASP A 544 11.88 -20.67 10.83
CA ASP A 544 13.23 -21.23 10.76
C ASP A 544 13.61 -22.06 11.98
N ALA A 545 14.43 -23.07 11.75
CA ALA A 545 15.06 -23.89 12.76
C ALA A 545 16.46 -24.30 12.32
N LEU A 546 17.36 -24.53 13.28
CA LEU A 546 18.78 -24.75 13.03
C LEU A 546 19.27 -26.03 13.71
N HIS A 547 20.31 -26.63 13.15
CA HIS A 547 21.13 -27.63 13.83
C HIS A 547 22.60 -27.48 13.44
N ALA A 548 23.49 -27.97 14.31
CA ALA A 548 24.89 -28.21 13.95
C ALA A 548 25.48 -29.39 14.73
N HIS A 549 26.38 -30.13 14.10
CA HIS A 549 27.22 -31.11 14.78
C HIS A 549 28.55 -31.28 14.04
N LYS A 550 29.55 -31.83 14.75
CA LYS A 550 30.88 -32.09 14.18
C LYS A 550 30.88 -33.43 13.43
N LEU A 551 31.50 -33.43 12.25
CA LEU A 551 31.67 -34.61 11.41
C LEU A 551 32.98 -35.36 11.77
N PRO A 552 33.08 -36.67 11.43
CA PRO A 552 34.29 -37.46 11.71
C PRO A 552 35.58 -36.94 11.07
N ASN A 553 35.46 -36.19 9.96
CA ASN A 553 36.59 -35.58 9.25
C ASN A 553 37.08 -34.26 9.88
N GLY A 554 36.45 -33.78 10.96
CA GLY A 554 36.79 -32.55 11.64
C GLY A 554 35.98 -31.31 11.19
N ASN A 555 35.27 -31.40 10.06
CA ASN A 555 34.34 -30.36 9.60
C ASN A 555 33.06 -30.36 10.44
N TYR A 556 32.17 -29.41 10.17
CA TYR A 556 30.86 -29.30 10.81
C TYR A 556 29.77 -29.44 9.75
N GLN A 557 28.72 -30.20 10.09
CA GLN A 557 27.47 -30.15 9.35
C GLN A 557 26.58 -29.12 10.02
N VAL A 558 26.09 -28.17 9.23
CA VAL A 558 25.14 -27.14 9.68
C VAL A 558 23.91 -27.20 8.80
N GLY A 559 22.72 -27.14 9.39
CA GLY A 559 21.48 -27.06 8.65
C GLY A 559 20.62 -25.90 9.08
N VAL A 560 20.02 -25.23 8.09
CA VAL A 560 18.91 -24.31 8.25
C VAL A 560 17.67 -24.96 7.63
N HIS A 561 16.62 -25.09 8.42
CA HIS A 561 15.37 -25.74 8.05
C HIS A 561 14.27 -24.69 8.03
N ILE A 562 13.65 -24.46 6.88
CA ILE A 562 12.63 -23.42 6.69
C ILE A 562 11.26 -24.08 6.50
N ALA A 563 10.20 -23.50 7.07
CA ALA A 563 8.82 -23.95 6.90
C ALA A 563 8.45 -24.20 5.42
N ASP A 564 7.90 -25.38 5.10
CA ASP A 564 7.54 -25.74 3.72
C ASP A 564 6.15 -25.24 3.30
N VAL A 565 6.00 -23.91 3.21
CA VAL A 565 4.71 -23.27 2.83
C VAL A 565 4.30 -23.61 1.40
N SER A 566 5.27 -23.81 0.49
CA SER A 566 5.01 -24.17 -0.92
C SER A 566 4.33 -25.52 -1.11
N HIS A 567 4.34 -26.39 -0.08
CA HIS A 567 3.55 -27.61 -0.08
C HIS A 567 2.05 -27.31 -0.03
N PHE A 568 1.64 -26.36 0.82
CA PHE A 568 0.23 -26.03 1.07
C PHE A 568 -0.30 -24.95 0.11
N VAL A 569 0.52 -23.95 -0.23
CA VAL A 569 0.10 -22.81 -1.06
C VAL A 569 0.53 -23.03 -2.51
N LYS A 570 -0.37 -23.62 -3.32
CA LYS A 570 -0.13 -23.91 -4.73
C LYS A 570 -0.37 -22.70 -5.66
N PRO A 571 0.43 -22.52 -6.73
CA PRO A 571 0.34 -21.37 -7.61
C PRO A 571 -1.05 -21.15 -8.24
N ASN A 572 -1.40 -19.90 -8.49
CA ASN A 572 -2.58 -19.45 -9.25
C ASN A 572 -3.96 -19.76 -8.62
N ASN A 573 -4.02 -20.37 -7.43
CA ASN A 573 -5.26 -20.57 -6.68
C ASN A 573 -5.70 -19.29 -5.93
N ALA A 574 -6.79 -19.35 -5.17
CA ALA A 574 -7.30 -18.18 -4.45
C ALA A 574 -6.37 -17.75 -3.31
N MET A 575 -5.82 -18.71 -2.56
CA MET A 575 -4.88 -18.47 -1.46
C MET A 575 -3.59 -17.80 -1.92
N ASP A 576 -3.01 -18.27 -3.03
CA ASP A 576 -1.83 -17.70 -3.66
C ASP A 576 -2.06 -16.26 -4.12
N LYS A 577 -3.22 -15.98 -4.73
CA LYS A 577 -3.59 -14.62 -5.14
C LYS A 577 -3.74 -13.67 -3.95
N GLU A 578 -4.34 -14.13 -2.85
CA GLU A 578 -4.47 -13.34 -1.63
C GLU A 578 -3.09 -13.09 -0.98
N ALA A 579 -2.24 -14.12 -0.88
CA ALA A 579 -0.88 -14.00 -0.38
C ALA A 579 -0.04 -13.04 -1.23
N SER A 580 -0.18 -13.11 -2.56
CA SER A 580 0.46 -12.19 -3.51
C SER A 580 -0.02 -10.76 -3.32
N GLN A 581 -1.34 -10.55 -3.12
CA GLN A 581 -1.93 -9.23 -2.89
C GLN A 581 -1.44 -8.59 -1.58
N ARG A 582 -1.40 -9.36 -0.48
CA ARG A 582 -0.88 -8.91 0.82
C ARG A 582 0.64 -8.70 0.79
N GLY A 583 1.37 -9.58 0.11
CA GLY A 583 2.82 -9.52 -0.12
C GLY A 583 3.69 -9.81 1.11
N THR A 584 3.30 -9.34 2.29
CA THR A 584 4.00 -9.56 3.56
C THR A 584 3.02 -9.48 4.74
N THR A 585 3.32 -10.19 5.83
CA THR A 585 2.67 -9.97 7.14
C THR A 585 3.09 -8.60 7.68
N VAL A 586 2.16 -7.85 8.26
CA VAL A 586 2.41 -6.54 8.88
C VAL A 586 2.38 -6.66 10.40
N TYR A 587 3.47 -6.28 11.05
CA TYR A 587 3.60 -6.28 12.51
C TYR A 587 3.38 -4.87 13.05
N LEU A 588 2.37 -4.72 13.90
CA LEU A 588 2.10 -3.53 14.70
C LEU A 588 2.45 -3.83 16.17
N VAL A 589 2.31 -2.85 17.06
CA VAL A 589 2.57 -3.06 18.49
C VAL A 589 1.57 -4.03 19.14
N ASP A 590 0.28 -3.90 18.84
CA ASP A 590 -0.80 -4.69 19.45
C ASP A 590 -1.36 -5.79 18.54
N LYS A 591 -1.11 -5.71 17.23
CA LYS A 591 -1.70 -6.60 16.22
C LYS A 591 -0.68 -7.08 15.21
N ARG A 592 -0.96 -8.26 14.67
CA ARG A 592 -0.28 -8.85 13.52
C ARG A 592 -1.32 -9.10 12.42
N ILE A 593 -1.07 -8.57 11.23
CA ILE A 593 -1.95 -8.77 10.06
C ILE A 593 -1.29 -9.81 9.16
N ASP A 594 -1.82 -11.03 9.21
CA ASP A 594 -1.19 -12.20 8.57
C ASP A 594 -1.32 -12.19 7.04
N MET A 595 -0.25 -12.62 6.37
CA MET A 595 -0.25 -12.89 4.92
C MET A 595 -1.06 -14.15 4.57
N LEU A 596 -1.03 -15.16 5.44
CA LEU A 596 -1.68 -16.46 5.27
C LEU A 596 -2.71 -16.69 6.40
N PRO A 597 -3.75 -17.52 6.18
CA PRO A 597 -4.66 -17.89 7.25
C PRO A 597 -3.95 -18.50 8.46
N MET A 598 -4.44 -18.21 9.67
CA MET A 598 -3.82 -18.63 10.93
C MET A 598 -3.53 -20.14 10.98
N LEU A 599 -4.43 -20.97 10.46
CA LEU A 599 -4.23 -22.43 10.40
C LEU A 599 -2.88 -22.80 9.73
N LEU A 600 -2.52 -22.17 8.62
CA LEU A 600 -1.23 -22.40 7.98
C LEU A 600 -0.11 -21.72 8.74
N GLY A 601 -0.27 -20.43 9.04
CA GLY A 601 0.82 -19.60 9.55
C GLY A 601 1.28 -19.94 10.97
N THR A 602 0.35 -20.29 11.86
CA THR A 602 0.65 -20.49 13.29
C THR A 602 0.63 -21.96 13.72
N ASP A 603 0.34 -22.90 12.81
CA ASP A 603 0.25 -24.32 13.17
C ASP A 603 0.85 -25.29 12.14
N LEU A 604 0.28 -25.38 10.93
CA LEU A 604 0.66 -26.41 9.96
C LEU A 604 2.05 -26.19 9.36
N CYS A 605 2.37 -24.94 9.01
CA CYS A 605 3.69 -24.58 8.48
C CYS A 605 4.69 -24.26 9.58
N SER A 606 4.22 -23.72 10.71
CA SER A 606 5.08 -23.33 11.84
C SER A 606 5.87 -24.54 12.37
N LEU A 607 7.19 -24.38 12.52
CA LEU A 607 8.12 -25.43 12.94
C LEU A 607 8.07 -25.67 14.46
N LYS A 608 6.86 -25.94 14.97
CA LYS A 608 6.57 -26.16 16.39
C LYS A 608 7.44 -27.27 17.00
N PRO A 609 7.87 -27.14 18.26
CA PRO A 609 8.65 -28.17 18.92
C PRO A 609 7.81 -29.43 19.13
N TYR A 610 8.48 -30.58 19.19
CA TYR A 610 7.93 -31.90 19.48
C TYR A 610 6.96 -32.49 18.45
N VAL A 611 6.67 -31.78 17.36
CA VAL A 611 5.77 -32.22 16.30
C VAL A 611 6.52 -32.35 14.97
N GLU A 612 6.14 -33.33 14.16
CA GLU A 612 6.68 -33.53 12.82
C GLU A 612 6.12 -32.47 11.86
N ARG A 613 7.02 -31.84 11.11
CA ARG A 613 6.69 -30.75 10.18
C ARG A 613 7.48 -30.87 8.89
N TYR A 614 6.84 -30.46 7.79
CA TYR A 614 7.52 -30.30 6.51
C TYR A 614 8.40 -29.06 6.52
N ALA A 615 9.62 -29.23 6.01
CA ALA A 615 10.59 -28.16 5.87
C ALA A 615 11.28 -28.21 4.50
N PHE A 616 11.83 -27.08 4.09
CA PHE A 616 12.84 -26.97 3.05
C PHE A 616 14.18 -26.74 3.74
N SER A 617 15.05 -27.75 3.69
CA SER A 617 16.35 -27.74 4.36
C SER A 617 17.47 -27.33 3.42
N VAL A 618 18.32 -26.43 3.91
CA VAL A 618 19.63 -26.11 3.35
C VAL A 618 20.69 -26.63 4.31
N ILE A 619 21.53 -27.55 3.85
CA ILE A 619 22.54 -28.21 4.66
C ILE A 619 23.91 -27.91 4.06
N TRP A 620 24.85 -27.51 4.90
CA TRP A 620 26.24 -27.26 4.52
C TRP A 620 27.18 -28.18 5.26
N GLU A 621 28.24 -28.57 4.58
CA GLU A 621 29.48 -28.95 5.24
C GLU A 621 30.38 -27.71 5.28
N VAL A 622 30.81 -27.31 6.48
CA VAL A 622 31.66 -26.14 6.70
C VAL A 622 32.91 -26.52 7.47
N THR A 623 34.02 -25.87 7.14
CA THR A 623 35.28 -26.05 7.89
C THR A 623 35.19 -25.38 9.26
N GLU A 624 36.20 -25.60 10.10
CA GLU A 624 36.31 -24.89 11.38
C GLU A 624 36.36 -23.37 11.20
N ASP A 625 36.88 -22.87 10.08
CA ASP A 625 36.92 -21.44 9.72
C ASP A 625 35.64 -20.92 9.07
N ALA A 626 34.57 -21.71 9.09
CA ALA A 626 33.28 -21.39 8.49
C ALA A 626 33.37 -21.15 6.96
N ASP A 627 34.30 -21.83 6.28
CA ASP A 627 34.31 -21.90 4.81
C ASP A 627 33.40 -23.02 4.33
N ILE A 628 32.60 -22.75 3.31
CA ILE A 628 31.66 -23.74 2.74
C ILE A 628 32.45 -24.74 1.90
N VAL A 629 32.39 -26.01 2.27
CA VAL A 629 32.94 -27.12 1.48
C VAL A 629 31.92 -27.59 0.45
N SER A 630 30.67 -27.76 0.88
CA SER A 630 29.55 -28.15 0.01
C SER A 630 28.22 -27.64 0.55
N SER A 631 27.24 -27.52 -0.35
CA SER A 631 25.85 -27.17 -0.01
C SER A 631 24.89 -28.18 -0.63
N TYR A 632 23.84 -28.52 0.12
CA TYR A 632 22.82 -29.49 -0.26
C TYR A 632 21.43 -28.93 0.08
N PHE A 633 20.51 -28.99 -0.88
CA PHE A 633 19.16 -28.45 -0.77
C PHE A 633 18.14 -29.59 -0.91
N THR A 634 17.19 -29.70 0.01
CA THR A 634 16.18 -30.77 -0.05
C THR A 634 14.87 -30.35 0.62
N LYS A 635 13.76 -30.84 0.10
CA LYS A 635 12.54 -30.96 0.90
C LYS A 635 12.76 -32.03 1.97
N SER A 636 12.25 -31.81 3.17
CA SER A 636 12.46 -32.71 4.30
C SER A 636 11.27 -32.78 5.26
N VAL A 637 11.34 -33.76 6.16
CA VAL A 637 10.56 -33.81 7.40
C VAL A 637 11.53 -33.61 8.57
N ILE A 638 11.19 -32.70 9.48
CA ILE A 638 11.94 -32.48 10.72
C ILE A 638 11.02 -32.62 11.93
N ARG A 639 11.62 -32.72 13.12
CA ARG A 639 10.93 -32.61 14.39
C ARG A 639 11.78 -31.76 15.33
N SER A 640 11.44 -30.47 15.47
CA SER A 640 12.16 -29.57 16.37
C SER A 640 12.12 -30.11 17.80
N ARG A 641 13.25 -30.06 18.50
CA ARG A 641 13.42 -30.57 19.87
C ARG A 641 13.08 -29.54 20.92
N GLU A 642 13.19 -28.26 20.60
CA GLU A 642 12.85 -27.17 21.49
C GLU A 642 12.65 -25.88 20.69
N ALA A 643 11.80 -24.99 21.20
CA ALA A 643 11.65 -23.63 20.69
C ALA A 643 12.12 -22.64 21.76
N PHE A 644 13.29 -22.04 21.56
CA PHE A 644 13.89 -21.12 22.52
C PHE A 644 13.52 -19.67 22.22
N SER A 645 13.36 -18.86 23.27
CA SER A 645 13.54 -17.41 23.12
C SER A 645 15.02 -17.05 22.93
N TYR A 646 15.31 -15.88 22.35
CA TYR A 646 16.69 -15.38 22.25
C TYR A 646 17.40 -15.33 23.61
N GLU A 647 16.72 -14.89 24.69
CA GLU A 647 17.30 -14.88 26.03
C GLU A 647 17.53 -16.29 26.58
N GLN A 648 16.58 -17.21 26.39
CA GLN A 648 16.69 -18.59 26.85
C GLN A 648 17.85 -19.33 26.16
N ALA A 649 17.99 -19.15 24.84
CA ALA A 649 19.09 -19.70 24.08
C ALA A 649 20.44 -19.15 24.55
N GLN A 650 20.51 -17.85 24.85
CA GLN A 650 21.73 -17.20 25.34
C GLN A 650 22.15 -17.79 26.69
N ILE A 651 21.20 -17.86 27.65
CA ILE A 651 21.42 -18.45 28.97
C ILE A 651 21.91 -19.89 28.85
N ARG A 652 21.29 -20.70 27.97
CA ARG A 652 21.66 -22.10 27.75
C ARG A 652 23.07 -22.26 27.16
N ILE A 653 23.44 -21.40 26.21
CA ILE A 653 24.77 -21.42 25.59
C ILE A 653 25.85 -21.07 26.62
N ASP A 654 25.60 -20.05 27.44
CA ASP A 654 26.54 -19.51 28.43
C ASP A 654 26.72 -20.43 29.65
N ASP A 655 25.70 -21.23 29.99
CA ASP A 655 25.73 -22.17 31.10
C ASP A 655 26.62 -23.39 30.78
N LYS A 656 27.86 -23.36 31.31
CA LYS A 656 28.85 -24.43 31.15
C LYS A 656 28.45 -25.79 31.74
N SER A 657 27.43 -25.85 32.61
CA SER A 657 26.99 -27.12 33.18
C SER A 657 26.15 -27.95 32.20
N GLN A 658 25.51 -27.31 31.21
CA GLN A 658 24.74 -28.00 30.17
C GLN A 658 25.68 -28.50 29.07
N GLN A 659 25.72 -29.82 28.88
CA GLN A 659 26.66 -30.52 27.98
C GLN A 659 25.96 -31.50 27.04
N ASP A 660 24.63 -31.44 26.94
CA ASP A 660 23.87 -32.23 25.97
C ASP A 660 24.20 -31.81 24.52
N ASP A 661 24.00 -32.75 23.59
CA ASP A 661 24.38 -32.59 22.18
C ASP A 661 23.69 -31.39 21.51
N LEU A 662 22.46 -31.05 21.91
CA LEU A 662 21.76 -29.87 21.40
C LEU A 662 22.47 -28.59 21.82
N THR A 663 22.84 -28.46 23.10
CA THR A 663 23.60 -27.31 23.62
C THR A 663 24.97 -27.18 22.94
N ASN A 664 25.66 -28.30 22.70
CA ASN A 664 26.93 -28.30 21.97
C ASN A 664 26.76 -27.89 20.50
N GLY A 665 25.66 -28.29 19.87
CA GLY A 665 25.25 -27.79 18.55
C GLY A 665 25.02 -26.28 18.55
N MET A 666 24.30 -25.74 19.53
CA MET A 666 24.06 -24.29 19.66
C MET A 666 25.36 -23.49 19.87
N ARG A 667 26.30 -24.00 20.68
CA ARG A 667 27.63 -23.40 20.85
C ARG A 667 28.44 -23.43 19.56
N THR A 668 28.34 -24.52 18.80
CA THR A 668 28.97 -24.64 17.48
C THR A 668 28.40 -23.61 16.51
N LEU A 669 27.07 -23.44 16.47
CA LEU A 669 26.41 -22.40 15.69
C LEU A 669 26.91 -21.01 16.08
N LEU A 670 27.01 -20.69 17.38
CA LEU A 670 27.49 -19.39 17.85
C LEU A 670 28.97 -19.14 17.46
N MET A 671 29.81 -20.17 17.57
CA MET A 671 31.22 -20.07 17.20
C MET A 671 31.37 -19.76 15.70
N LEU A 672 30.64 -20.50 14.85
CA LEU A 672 30.69 -20.32 13.40
C LEU A 672 30.07 -18.98 12.96
N SER A 673 28.97 -18.53 13.60
CA SER A 673 28.33 -17.26 13.25
C SER A 673 29.24 -16.07 13.49
N LYS A 674 30.06 -16.08 14.55
CA LYS A 674 31.07 -15.03 14.80
C LYS A 674 32.10 -14.95 13.66
N LYS A 675 32.53 -16.09 13.12
CA LYS A 675 33.45 -16.14 11.97
C LYS A 675 32.79 -15.64 10.69
N LEU A 676 31.55 -16.06 10.41
CA LEU A 676 30.76 -15.60 9.25
C LEU A 676 30.56 -14.07 9.28
N LYS A 677 30.17 -13.54 10.44
CA LYS A 677 30.01 -12.09 10.64
C LYS A 677 31.32 -11.35 10.37
N GLN A 678 32.43 -11.82 10.90
CA GLN A 678 33.73 -11.18 10.69
C GLN A 678 34.09 -11.12 9.19
N LYS A 679 33.95 -12.24 8.47
CA LYS A 679 34.18 -12.30 7.02
C LYS A 679 33.29 -11.31 6.26
N ARG A 680 32.02 -11.19 6.65
CA ARG A 680 31.05 -10.25 6.06
C ARG A 680 31.43 -8.78 6.32
N MET A 681 31.90 -8.46 7.53
CA MET A 681 32.39 -7.11 7.86
C MET A 681 33.69 -6.77 7.15
N ASP A 682 34.59 -7.75 6.98
CA ASP A 682 35.84 -7.59 6.22
C ASP A 682 35.57 -7.37 4.73
N ALA A 683 34.54 -8.03 4.17
CA ALA A 683 34.03 -7.78 2.82
C ALA A 683 33.37 -6.40 2.64
N GLY A 684 33.09 -5.69 3.74
CA GLY A 684 32.55 -4.32 3.73
C GLY A 684 31.05 -4.22 3.89
N ALA A 685 30.42 -5.14 4.64
CA ALA A 685 29.04 -4.96 5.06
C ALA A 685 28.89 -3.79 6.02
N LEU A 686 27.73 -3.14 5.98
CA LEU A 686 27.45 -1.96 6.79
C LEU A 686 26.67 -2.36 8.04
N ASN A 687 27.15 -1.95 9.21
CA ASN A 687 26.34 -1.97 10.42
C ASN A 687 25.57 -0.64 10.53
N LEU A 688 24.32 -0.65 10.07
CA LEU A 688 23.42 0.52 10.00
C LEU A 688 22.23 0.40 10.94
N SER A 689 22.31 -0.50 11.92
CA SER A 689 21.22 -0.84 12.83
C SER A 689 20.81 0.36 13.68
N SER A 690 19.60 0.87 13.47
CA SER A 690 18.97 1.80 14.42
C SER A 690 18.53 1.02 15.67
N PRO A 691 18.72 1.55 16.89
CA PRO A 691 18.16 0.95 18.09
C PRO A 691 16.64 0.78 17.95
N GLU A 692 16.16 -0.46 17.97
CA GLU A 692 14.73 -0.74 17.89
C GLU A 692 14.06 -0.53 19.24
N VAL A 693 12.89 0.11 19.22
CA VAL A 693 12.07 0.34 20.40
C VAL A 693 10.96 -0.70 20.48
N LYS A 694 10.71 -1.22 21.67
CA LYS A 694 9.60 -2.12 21.99
C LYS A 694 8.71 -1.48 23.05
N VAL A 695 7.44 -1.34 22.74
CA VAL A 695 6.43 -0.93 23.72
C VAL A 695 5.94 -2.18 24.46
N ARG A 696 6.00 -2.16 25.79
CA ARG A 696 5.36 -3.17 26.64
C ARG A 696 3.93 -2.75 26.90
N THR A 697 2.99 -3.62 26.61
CA THR A 697 1.58 -3.42 26.93
C THR A 697 1.20 -4.22 28.16
N GLU A 698 0.26 -3.71 28.95
CA GLU A 698 -0.36 -4.47 30.04
C GLU A 698 -1.23 -5.60 29.48
N SER A 699 -1.24 -6.74 30.15
CA SER A 699 -1.86 -7.97 29.62
C SER A 699 -3.40 -7.92 29.59
N GLU A 700 -4.03 -7.12 30.45
CA GLU A 700 -5.49 -7.04 30.57
C GLU A 700 -6.11 -5.90 29.74
N THR A 701 -5.53 -4.70 29.82
CA THR A 701 -6.03 -3.50 29.13
C THR A 701 -5.43 -3.32 27.74
N SER A 702 -4.29 -3.97 27.46
CA SER A 702 -3.45 -3.71 26.29
C SER A 702 -2.99 -2.24 26.15
N ASP A 703 -2.99 -1.50 27.26
CA ASP A 703 -2.47 -0.14 27.34
C ASP A 703 -0.94 -0.17 27.44
N PRO A 704 -0.22 0.81 26.88
CA PRO A 704 1.22 0.83 26.92
C PRO A 704 1.73 1.18 28.33
N ALA A 705 2.42 0.24 28.97
CA ALA A 705 3.00 0.39 30.29
C ALA A 705 4.36 1.11 30.25
N ASP A 706 5.25 0.65 29.37
CA ASP A 706 6.65 1.09 29.32
C ASP A 706 7.22 0.98 27.90
N VAL A 707 8.25 1.77 27.62
CA VAL A 707 8.96 1.80 26.34
C VAL A 707 10.41 1.45 26.57
N GLN A 708 10.86 0.34 25.97
CA GLN A 708 12.20 -0.20 26.18
C GLN A 708 12.95 -0.35 24.86
N THR A 709 14.23 -0.02 24.85
CA THR A 709 15.11 -0.33 23.73
C THR A 709 15.42 -1.83 23.72
N LYS A 710 15.26 -2.49 22.57
CA LYS A 710 15.61 -3.90 22.43
C LYS A 710 17.12 -4.09 22.58
N LYS A 711 17.53 -4.99 23.46
CA LYS A 711 18.92 -5.42 23.55
C LYS A 711 19.20 -6.42 22.44
N HIS A 712 20.29 -6.20 21.71
CA HIS A 712 20.77 -7.14 20.70
C HIS A 712 21.72 -8.14 21.35
N LEU A 713 21.35 -9.42 21.37
CA LEU A 713 22.14 -10.51 21.95
C LEU A 713 23.02 -11.19 20.89
N ASP A 714 23.99 -11.99 21.35
CA ASP A 714 24.84 -12.82 20.49
C ASP A 714 23.99 -13.87 19.73
N THR A 715 22.93 -14.39 20.36
CA THR A 715 21.95 -15.27 19.70
C THR A 715 21.15 -14.61 18.58
N ASN A 716 20.90 -13.29 18.64
CA ASN A 716 20.31 -12.57 17.51
C ASN A 716 21.26 -12.59 16.30
N SER A 717 22.54 -12.30 16.56
CA SER A 717 23.58 -12.35 15.52
C SER A 717 23.79 -13.76 14.97
N LEU A 718 23.64 -14.79 15.82
CA LEU A 718 23.74 -16.20 15.41
C LEU A 718 22.71 -16.52 14.33
N VAL A 719 21.43 -16.24 14.59
CA VAL A 719 20.35 -16.52 13.63
C VAL A 719 20.54 -15.68 12.38
N GLU A 720 20.89 -14.39 12.51
CA GLU A 720 21.11 -13.48 11.37
C GLU A 720 22.10 -14.05 10.35
N GLU A 721 23.29 -14.49 10.79
CA GLU A 721 24.34 -14.94 9.86
C GLU A 721 23.95 -16.22 9.11
N PHE A 722 23.28 -17.17 9.76
CA PHE A 722 22.83 -18.39 9.08
C PHE A 722 21.65 -18.13 8.14
N MET A 723 20.75 -17.21 8.48
CA MET A 723 19.70 -16.79 7.55
C MET A 723 20.27 -16.08 6.32
N LEU A 724 21.28 -15.22 6.50
CA LEU A 724 22.01 -14.59 5.39
C LEU A 724 22.68 -15.65 4.50
N LEU A 725 23.36 -16.63 5.11
CA LEU A 725 24.01 -17.73 4.39
C LEU A 725 23.02 -18.57 3.57
N ALA A 726 21.86 -18.90 4.17
CA ALA A 726 20.74 -19.59 3.50
C ALA A 726 20.27 -18.79 2.27
N ASN A 727 19.98 -17.51 2.47
CA ASN A 727 19.50 -16.62 1.43
C ASN A 727 20.49 -16.47 0.27
N ILE A 728 21.80 -16.33 0.55
CA ILE A 728 22.84 -16.23 -0.49
C ILE A 728 22.96 -17.55 -1.27
N SER A 729 22.99 -18.68 -0.56
CA SER A 729 23.12 -20.01 -1.18
C SER A 729 21.93 -20.33 -2.09
N VAL A 730 20.71 -20.02 -1.64
CA VAL A 730 19.49 -20.20 -2.44
C VAL A 730 19.42 -19.22 -3.63
N ALA A 731 19.85 -17.97 -3.44
CA ALA A 731 19.91 -16.99 -4.53
C ALA A 731 20.81 -17.48 -5.67
N ALA A 732 22.01 -17.98 -5.33
CA ALA A 732 22.92 -18.57 -6.30
C ALA A 732 22.31 -19.79 -7.01
N LYS A 733 21.67 -20.70 -6.25
CA LYS A 733 21.07 -21.91 -6.85
C LYS A 733 19.90 -21.60 -7.77
N ASN A 734 19.02 -20.68 -7.38
CA ASN A 734 17.88 -20.26 -8.20
C ASN A 734 18.34 -19.52 -9.46
N TYR A 735 19.38 -18.69 -9.36
CA TYR A 735 19.94 -17.99 -10.51
C TYR A 735 20.63 -18.95 -11.49
N GLU A 736 21.37 -19.95 -10.99
CA GLU A 736 21.95 -21.01 -11.82
C GLU A 736 20.89 -21.73 -12.66
N ALA A 737 19.77 -22.10 -12.02
CA ALA A 737 18.68 -22.80 -12.71
C ALA A 737 17.83 -21.88 -13.61
N PHE A 738 17.61 -20.63 -13.19
CA PHE A 738 16.68 -19.69 -13.85
C PHE A 738 17.29 -18.30 -14.04
N PRO A 739 18.33 -18.14 -14.88
CA PRO A 739 19.11 -16.91 -14.96
C PRO A 739 18.32 -15.69 -15.43
N GLN A 740 17.21 -15.90 -16.14
CA GLN A 740 16.35 -14.81 -16.63
C GLN A 740 15.19 -14.47 -15.69
N THR A 741 14.82 -15.39 -14.80
CA THR A 741 13.59 -15.29 -14.00
C THR A 741 13.77 -15.63 -12.53
N ALA A 742 14.99 -15.73 -12.01
CA ALA A 742 15.21 -15.84 -10.59
C ALA A 742 14.67 -14.60 -9.86
N LEU A 743 13.92 -14.80 -8.79
CA LEU A 743 13.48 -13.74 -7.89
C LEU A 743 14.64 -13.41 -6.95
N LEU A 744 15.15 -12.18 -7.05
CA LEU A 744 16.31 -11.70 -6.29
C LEU A 744 15.96 -10.41 -5.55
N ARG A 745 16.81 -10.02 -4.59
CA ARG A 745 16.71 -8.77 -3.85
C ARG A 745 18.06 -8.06 -3.86
N ARG A 746 18.08 -6.83 -4.35
CA ARG A 746 19.30 -6.00 -4.43
C ARG A 746 19.22 -4.77 -3.55
N HIS A 747 20.38 -4.17 -3.32
CA HIS A 747 20.50 -2.87 -2.68
C HIS A 747 21.55 -2.09 -3.46
N ALA A 748 21.08 -1.18 -4.32
CA ALA A 748 21.95 -0.38 -5.17
C ALA A 748 22.86 0.53 -4.34
N ALA A 749 24.02 0.87 -4.90
CA ALA A 749 24.89 1.87 -4.30
C ALA A 749 24.17 3.22 -4.22
N PRO A 750 24.28 3.94 -3.09
CA PRO A 750 23.65 5.26 -2.96
C PRO A 750 24.34 6.26 -3.90
N PRO A 751 23.58 7.14 -4.57
CA PRO A 751 24.15 8.28 -5.27
C PRO A 751 24.99 9.14 -4.32
N LYS A 752 26.12 9.67 -4.81
CA LYS A 752 27.00 10.53 -4.00
C LYS A 752 26.26 11.74 -3.42
N THR A 753 25.33 12.31 -4.19
CA THR A 753 24.45 13.42 -3.79
C THR A 753 23.66 13.17 -2.52
N ASN A 754 23.32 11.92 -2.19
CA ASN A 754 22.57 11.60 -0.97
C ASN A 754 23.42 11.77 0.29
N PHE A 755 24.73 11.57 0.18
CA PHE A 755 25.69 11.67 1.28
C PHE A 755 26.40 13.02 1.33
N GLU A 756 26.41 13.79 0.25
CA GLU A 756 27.07 15.12 0.16
C GLU A 756 26.73 16.02 1.36
N GLU A 757 25.45 16.11 1.71
CA GLU A 757 25.00 16.97 2.81
C GLU A 757 25.49 16.47 4.17
N LEU A 758 25.35 15.16 4.45
CA LEU A 758 25.80 14.56 5.70
C LEU A 758 27.33 14.62 5.85
N ASP A 759 28.06 14.37 4.77
CA ASP A 759 29.52 14.47 4.74
C ASP A 759 29.97 15.91 4.98
N ASN A 760 29.32 16.90 4.36
CA ASN A 760 29.62 18.31 4.60
C ASN A 760 29.34 18.72 6.06
N GLN A 761 28.20 18.30 6.62
CA GLN A 761 27.87 18.51 8.03
C GLN A 761 28.95 17.94 8.97
N LEU A 762 29.42 16.72 8.71
CA LEU A 762 30.47 16.09 9.52
C LEU A 762 31.82 16.81 9.38
N LYS A 763 32.18 17.24 8.17
CA LYS A 763 33.41 17.99 7.90
C LYS A 763 33.43 19.31 8.64
N VAL A 764 32.36 20.10 8.51
CA VAL A 764 32.25 21.43 9.13
C VAL A 764 32.16 21.33 10.64
N LYS A 765 31.35 20.41 11.19
CA LYS A 765 31.10 20.36 12.65
C LYS A 765 32.13 19.58 13.45
N LYS A 766 32.73 18.54 12.86
CA LYS A 766 33.55 17.57 13.59
C LYS A 766 34.90 17.30 12.93
N GLY A 767 35.18 17.88 11.75
CA GLY A 767 36.39 17.59 11.00
C GLY A 767 36.49 16.13 10.53
N MET A 768 35.35 15.44 10.42
CA MET A 768 35.25 14.03 10.03
C MET A 768 34.75 13.91 8.60
N GLU A 769 35.12 12.84 7.89
CA GLU A 769 34.74 12.62 6.49
C GLU A 769 34.17 11.22 6.29
N LEU A 770 33.12 11.12 5.47
CA LEU A 770 32.55 9.87 4.99
C LEU A 770 33.07 9.51 3.60
N LYS A 771 33.57 8.29 3.45
CA LYS A 771 34.10 7.80 2.17
C LYS A 771 33.08 6.92 1.48
N THR A 772 32.47 7.43 0.40
CA THR A 772 31.36 6.77 -0.29
C THR A 772 31.77 5.95 -1.51
N ASP A 773 33.08 5.78 -1.76
CA ASP A 773 33.61 5.10 -2.95
C ASP A 773 33.27 3.60 -3.02
N SER A 774 33.11 2.96 -1.86
CA SER A 774 32.68 1.56 -1.74
C SER A 774 31.98 1.33 -0.40
N SER A 775 31.26 0.21 -0.26
CA SER A 775 30.63 -0.15 1.01
C SER A 775 31.66 -0.35 2.13
N LYS A 776 32.84 -0.91 1.83
CA LYS A 776 33.94 -1.06 2.80
C LYS A 776 34.51 0.28 3.24
N ALA A 777 34.79 1.18 2.28
CA ALA A 777 35.27 2.52 2.61
C ALA A 777 34.26 3.29 3.48
N LEU A 778 32.97 3.14 3.19
CA LEU A 778 31.91 3.74 3.98
C LEU A 778 31.86 3.15 5.39
N ALA A 779 31.88 1.82 5.52
CA ALA A 779 31.93 1.12 6.81
C ALA A 779 33.11 1.62 7.67
N ASP A 780 34.32 1.61 7.11
CA ASP A 780 35.54 1.99 7.83
C ASP A 780 35.55 3.48 8.21
N SER A 781 34.95 4.35 7.39
CA SER A 781 34.80 5.78 7.73
C SER A 781 33.74 5.99 8.82
N LEU A 782 32.62 5.28 8.77
CA LEU A 782 31.57 5.32 9.81
C LEU A 782 32.10 4.80 11.15
N ASP A 783 32.93 3.74 11.15
CA ASP A 783 33.55 3.21 12.37
C ASP A 783 34.49 4.23 13.03
N LYS A 784 35.07 5.14 12.26
CA LYS A 784 35.95 6.22 12.74
C LYS A 784 35.19 7.47 13.22
N CYS A 785 33.91 7.60 12.90
CA CYS A 785 33.07 8.72 13.34
C CYS A 785 32.68 8.60 14.82
N VAL A 786 33.65 8.75 15.72
CA VAL A 786 33.46 8.65 17.18
C VAL A 786 33.78 9.98 17.84
N ASP A 787 32.87 10.45 18.69
CA ASP A 787 33.10 11.62 19.54
C ASP A 787 33.32 11.14 20.99
N PRO A 788 34.53 11.34 21.57
CA PRO A 788 34.80 10.94 22.96
C PRO A 788 33.87 11.58 23.99
N ASN A 789 33.30 12.75 23.69
CA ASN A 789 32.39 13.47 24.59
C ASN A 789 30.93 13.04 24.42
N ASN A 790 30.62 12.27 23.37
CA ASN A 790 29.28 11.81 23.06
C ASN A 790 29.30 10.37 22.52
N THR A 791 29.10 9.40 23.40
CA THR A 791 29.08 7.97 23.07
C THR A 791 27.97 7.58 22.09
N PHE A 792 26.88 8.37 22.01
CA PHE A 792 25.78 8.13 21.08
C PHE A 792 26.07 8.68 19.68
N PHE A 793 27.07 9.55 19.50
CA PHE A 793 27.37 10.21 18.23
C PHE A 793 27.55 9.24 17.07
N ASN A 794 28.30 8.14 17.26
CA ASN A 794 28.48 7.15 16.20
C ASN A 794 27.15 6.52 15.74
N THR A 795 26.29 6.18 16.71
CA THR A 795 24.96 5.64 16.44
C THR A 795 24.09 6.66 15.72
N LEU A 796 24.15 7.94 16.12
CA LEU A 796 23.43 9.03 15.46
C LEU A 796 23.85 9.18 13.99
N VAL A 797 25.15 9.20 13.72
CA VAL A 797 25.69 9.26 12.35
C VAL A 797 25.25 8.06 11.53
N ARG A 798 25.22 6.85 12.11
CA ARG A 798 24.68 5.65 11.43
C ARG A 798 23.19 5.78 11.11
N ILE A 799 22.38 6.28 12.05
CA ILE A 799 20.95 6.53 11.82
C ILE A 799 20.75 7.51 10.64
N MET A 800 21.56 8.57 10.56
CA MET A 800 21.51 9.53 9.46
C MET A 800 22.02 8.92 8.15
N ALA A 801 23.12 8.17 8.18
CA ALA A 801 23.67 7.47 7.01
C ALA A 801 22.65 6.47 6.42
N THR A 802 21.87 5.78 7.27
CA THR A 802 20.79 4.89 6.82
C THR A 802 19.73 5.61 5.99
N ARG A 803 19.50 6.92 6.22
CA ARG A 803 18.55 7.73 5.42
C ARG A 803 19.12 8.16 4.07
N CYS A 804 20.43 8.22 3.96
CA CYS A 804 21.13 8.50 2.71
C CYS A 804 21.18 7.26 1.79
N MET A 805 20.99 6.07 2.35
CA MET A 805 20.95 4.80 1.60
C MET A 805 19.72 4.72 0.68
N MET A 806 19.86 3.94 -0.40
CA MET A 806 18.72 3.56 -1.23
C MET A 806 17.86 2.50 -0.52
N SER A 807 16.58 2.44 -0.86
CA SER A 807 15.76 1.30 -0.43
C SER A 807 16.18 0.03 -1.18
N ALA A 808 16.36 -1.08 -0.47
CA ALA A 808 16.51 -2.38 -1.11
C ALA A 808 15.22 -2.78 -1.84
N GLU A 809 15.37 -3.48 -2.97
CA GLU A 809 14.24 -3.84 -3.84
C GLU A 809 14.34 -5.29 -4.33
N TYR A 810 13.20 -5.95 -4.40
CA TYR A 810 13.01 -7.20 -5.13
C TYR A 810 12.97 -6.93 -6.63
N PHE A 811 13.59 -7.82 -7.41
CA PHE A 811 13.63 -7.72 -8.87
C PHE A 811 13.71 -9.10 -9.52
N CYS A 812 13.41 -9.13 -10.82
CA CYS A 812 13.55 -10.33 -11.65
C CYS A 812 14.94 -10.33 -12.28
N ALA A 813 15.72 -11.41 -12.17
CA ALA A 813 17.11 -11.44 -12.62
C ALA A 813 17.31 -10.92 -14.06
N GLY A 814 16.45 -11.29 -15.02
CA GLY A 814 16.53 -10.85 -16.40
C GLY A 814 16.22 -9.36 -16.66
N THR A 815 15.85 -8.56 -15.66
CA THR A 815 15.67 -7.11 -15.80
C THR A 815 16.93 -6.30 -15.55
N GLN A 816 17.96 -6.90 -14.93
CA GLN A 816 19.22 -6.22 -14.57
C GLN A 816 20.42 -7.04 -15.07
N ALA A 817 21.58 -6.38 -15.20
CA ALA A 817 22.84 -7.10 -15.45
C ALA A 817 23.39 -7.69 -14.14
N TYR A 818 24.20 -8.76 -14.22
CA TYR A 818 24.75 -9.43 -13.02
C TYR A 818 25.48 -8.49 -12.03
N PRO A 819 26.33 -7.53 -12.46
CA PRO A 819 26.98 -6.59 -11.52
C PRO A 819 25.99 -5.72 -10.71
N GLU A 820 24.78 -5.55 -11.22
CA GLU A 820 23.71 -4.79 -10.57
C GLU A 820 22.91 -5.61 -9.55
N PHE A 821 23.19 -6.91 -9.41
CA PHE A 821 22.53 -7.77 -8.41
C PHE A 821 23.07 -7.51 -7.00
N ARG A 822 24.24 -6.87 -6.93
CA ARG A 822 24.95 -6.59 -5.69
C ARG A 822 24.05 -5.98 -4.62
N HIS A 823 24.21 -6.48 -3.40
CA HIS A 823 23.57 -5.94 -2.21
C HIS A 823 24.57 -5.09 -1.43
N TYR A 824 24.58 -3.77 -1.67
CA TYR A 824 25.57 -2.83 -1.12
C TYR A 824 25.71 -2.93 0.40
N GLY A 825 24.60 -2.89 1.15
CA GLY A 825 24.65 -2.95 2.62
C GLY A 825 25.10 -4.28 3.22
N LEU A 826 24.98 -5.39 2.48
CA LEU A 826 25.37 -6.72 2.97
C LEU A 826 26.74 -7.16 2.42
N ALA A 827 27.32 -6.38 1.50
CA ALA A 827 28.50 -6.74 0.74
C ALA A 827 28.44 -8.12 0.04
N SER A 828 27.25 -8.50 -0.45
CA SER A 828 27.05 -9.73 -1.23
C SER A 828 26.86 -9.43 -2.71
N GLU A 829 27.37 -10.29 -3.59
CA GLU A 829 27.19 -10.19 -5.05
C GLU A 829 25.76 -10.52 -5.49
N ILE A 830 25.13 -11.48 -4.82
CA ILE A 830 23.77 -11.94 -5.12
C ILE A 830 23.03 -12.24 -3.81
N TYR A 831 21.73 -11.94 -3.77
CA TYR A 831 20.92 -12.11 -2.57
C TYR A 831 19.44 -12.29 -2.93
N THR A 832 18.70 -13.02 -2.10
CA THR A 832 17.24 -13.14 -2.15
C THR A 832 16.69 -13.29 -0.74
N HIS A 833 15.37 -13.40 -0.59
CA HIS A 833 14.76 -13.86 0.65
C HIS A 833 14.12 -15.23 0.44
N PHE A 834 14.42 -16.15 1.35
CA PHE A 834 13.96 -17.53 1.36
C PHE A 834 13.50 -17.99 2.75
N THR A 835 14.02 -17.39 3.82
CA THR A 835 13.95 -17.90 5.19
C THR A 835 12.67 -17.59 5.94
N SER A 836 11.66 -16.96 5.33
CA SER A 836 10.40 -16.63 6.02
C SER A 836 9.16 -16.68 5.12
N PRO A 837 8.84 -17.84 4.51
CA PRO A 837 7.71 -17.98 3.59
C PRO A 837 6.32 -17.89 4.25
N ILE A 838 6.21 -18.00 5.58
CA ILE A 838 4.92 -17.78 6.27
C ILE A 838 4.50 -16.32 6.18
N ARG A 839 5.47 -15.40 6.21
CA ARG A 839 5.24 -13.95 6.32
C ARG A 839 5.69 -13.12 5.13
N ARG A 840 6.33 -13.71 4.12
CA ARG A 840 6.77 -13.01 2.90
C ARG A 840 6.48 -13.83 1.65
N TYR A 841 5.77 -13.21 0.70
CA TYR A 841 5.43 -13.85 -0.57
C TYR A 841 6.67 -14.04 -1.46
N ALA A 842 7.67 -13.18 -1.32
CA ALA A 842 8.96 -13.31 -2.00
C ALA A 842 9.61 -14.67 -1.72
N ASP A 843 9.63 -15.06 -0.45
CA ASP A 843 10.20 -16.32 0.01
C ASP A 843 9.40 -17.51 -0.52
N LEU A 844 8.08 -17.43 -0.58
CA LEU A 844 7.25 -18.46 -1.20
C LEU A 844 7.59 -18.68 -2.69
N GLU A 845 7.83 -17.61 -3.45
CA GLU A 845 8.26 -17.73 -4.84
C GLU A 845 9.69 -18.26 -4.96
N ALA A 846 10.60 -17.85 -4.08
CA ALA A 846 11.96 -18.39 -4.01
C ALA A 846 11.96 -19.88 -3.64
N HIS A 847 11.04 -20.33 -2.79
CA HIS A 847 10.81 -21.75 -2.46
C HIS A 847 10.35 -22.55 -3.67
N ARG A 848 9.41 -22.02 -4.46
CA ARG A 848 8.94 -22.67 -5.70
C ARG A 848 10.05 -22.78 -6.72
N GLN A 849 10.87 -21.73 -6.87
CA GLN A 849 12.05 -21.76 -7.73
C GLN A 849 13.07 -22.79 -7.23
N LEU A 850 13.36 -22.82 -5.93
CA LEU A 850 14.33 -23.78 -5.40
C LEU A 850 13.84 -25.22 -5.54
N ALA A 851 12.56 -25.49 -5.30
CA ALA A 851 11.96 -26.80 -5.50
C ALA A 851 12.10 -27.27 -6.96
N ALA A 852 11.95 -26.37 -7.92
CA ALA A 852 12.19 -26.70 -9.33
C ALA A 852 13.68 -26.80 -9.69
N ALA A 853 14.54 -25.99 -9.09
CA ALA A 853 15.98 -26.03 -9.30
C ALA A 853 16.63 -27.34 -8.81
N ILE A 854 16.01 -28.02 -7.85
CA ILE A 854 16.41 -29.35 -7.36
C ILE A 854 15.55 -30.48 -7.96
N GLU A 855 14.76 -30.19 -9.00
CA GLU A 855 13.93 -31.17 -9.71
C GLU A 855 12.88 -31.89 -8.82
N TYR A 856 12.46 -31.27 -7.71
CA TYR A 856 11.43 -31.82 -6.83
C TYR A 856 10.01 -31.61 -7.39
N GLU A 857 9.72 -30.42 -7.90
CA GLU A 857 8.44 -30.05 -8.55
C GLU A 857 8.70 -29.24 -9.82
N GLN A 858 7.83 -29.30 -10.83
CA GLN A 858 7.98 -28.47 -12.03
C GLN A 858 7.68 -26.99 -11.73
N LEU A 859 8.45 -26.08 -12.35
CA LEU A 859 8.23 -24.65 -12.21
C LEU A 859 6.93 -24.21 -12.91
N ASP A 860 6.05 -23.53 -12.18
CA ASP A 860 4.80 -22.99 -12.74
C ASP A 860 5.08 -21.99 -13.88
N PRO A 861 4.30 -22.02 -14.98
CA PRO A 861 4.48 -21.10 -16.11
C PRO A 861 4.40 -19.60 -15.76
N SER A 862 3.75 -19.24 -14.65
CA SER A 862 3.72 -17.85 -14.18
C SER A 862 5.11 -17.33 -13.78
N LEU A 863 5.97 -18.19 -13.24
CA LEU A 863 7.33 -17.86 -12.79
C LEU A 863 8.38 -17.92 -13.91
N GLN A 864 8.03 -18.49 -15.06
CA GLN A 864 8.87 -18.48 -16.26
C GLN A 864 8.71 -17.17 -17.06
N SER A 865 7.71 -16.36 -16.75
CA SER A 865 7.41 -15.13 -17.48
C SER A 865 8.00 -13.91 -16.78
N LYS A 866 9.06 -13.34 -17.36
CA LYS A 866 9.71 -12.09 -16.90
C LYS A 866 8.71 -10.98 -16.56
N ALA A 867 7.75 -10.71 -17.45
CA ALA A 867 6.77 -9.64 -17.26
C ALA A 867 5.82 -9.87 -16.07
N LYS A 868 5.50 -11.14 -15.76
CA LYS A 868 4.64 -11.50 -14.63
C LYS A 868 5.41 -11.38 -13.33
N LEU A 869 6.63 -11.93 -13.28
CA LEU A 869 7.49 -11.82 -12.10
C LEU A 869 7.86 -10.37 -11.79
N GLU A 870 8.12 -9.54 -12.81
CA GLU A 870 8.35 -8.10 -12.61
C GLU A 870 7.13 -7.39 -12.00
N ALA A 871 5.91 -7.77 -12.39
CA ALA A 871 4.69 -7.23 -11.77
C ALA A 871 4.56 -7.67 -10.31
N VAL A 872 4.89 -8.93 -10.00
CA VAL A 872 4.96 -9.45 -8.61
C VAL A 872 5.99 -8.66 -7.81
N CYS A 873 7.22 -8.50 -8.30
CA CYS A 873 8.29 -7.73 -7.65
C CYS A 873 7.86 -6.29 -7.32
N LYS A 874 7.21 -5.61 -8.27
CA LYS A 874 6.67 -4.25 -8.06
C LYS A 874 5.65 -4.22 -6.93
N ASN A 875 4.74 -5.20 -6.88
CA ASN A 875 3.73 -5.28 -5.83
C ASN A 875 4.37 -5.54 -4.45
N ILE A 876 5.22 -6.56 -4.32
CA ILE A 876 5.85 -6.90 -3.03
C ILE A 876 6.79 -5.79 -2.53
N ASN A 877 7.42 -5.02 -3.42
CA ASN A 877 8.22 -3.85 -3.03
C ASN A 877 7.35 -2.76 -2.39
N VAL A 878 6.18 -2.47 -2.97
CA VAL A 878 5.23 -1.50 -2.41
C VAL A 878 4.69 -2.02 -1.06
N ARG A 879 4.21 -3.27 -1.02
CA ARG A 879 3.68 -3.89 0.20
C ARG A 879 4.71 -3.94 1.34
N HIS A 880 5.96 -4.27 1.02
CA HIS A 880 7.04 -4.28 2.01
C HIS A 880 7.32 -2.89 2.60
N ARG A 881 7.41 -1.87 1.75
CA ARG A 881 7.61 -0.48 2.19
C ARG A 881 6.45 -0.01 3.07
N ASN A 882 5.22 -0.27 2.64
CA ASN A 882 4.02 0.10 3.37
C ASN A 882 3.96 -0.59 4.74
N ALA A 883 4.28 -1.88 4.81
CA ALA A 883 4.35 -2.62 6.07
C ALA A 883 5.37 -2.02 7.06
N GLN A 884 6.54 -1.61 6.57
CA GLN A 884 7.55 -0.93 7.40
C GLN A 884 7.06 0.43 7.90
N MET A 885 6.41 1.23 7.04
CA MET A 885 5.87 2.53 7.43
C MET A 885 4.73 2.39 8.44
N ALA A 886 3.84 1.41 8.23
CA ALA A 886 2.77 1.07 9.18
C ALA A 886 3.32 0.66 10.55
N GLY A 887 4.32 -0.23 10.58
CA GLY A 887 4.97 -0.65 11.83
C GLY A 887 5.61 0.53 12.59
N ARG A 888 6.30 1.43 11.88
CA ARG A 888 6.89 2.64 12.48
C ARG A 888 5.82 3.60 13.02
N ALA A 889 4.79 3.89 12.23
CA ALA A 889 3.69 4.74 12.66
C ALA A 889 2.94 4.15 13.86
N SER A 890 2.88 2.81 13.98
CA SER A 890 2.25 2.14 15.12
C SER A 890 3.10 2.35 16.37
N ILE A 891 4.42 2.13 16.28
CA ILE A 891 5.33 2.42 17.39
C ILE A 891 5.20 3.88 17.83
N GLU A 892 5.20 4.83 16.89
CA GLU A 892 5.05 6.26 17.19
C GLU A 892 3.75 6.56 17.96
N TYR A 893 2.62 6.01 17.51
CA TYR A 893 1.33 6.16 18.19
C TYR A 893 1.37 5.60 19.62
N TYR A 894 1.86 4.37 19.81
CA TYR A 894 1.89 3.73 21.12
C TYR A 894 2.90 4.37 22.07
N VAL A 895 4.02 4.88 21.57
CA VAL A 895 4.95 5.69 22.35
C VAL A 895 4.28 6.99 22.79
N GLY A 896 3.55 7.67 21.90
CA GLY A 896 2.77 8.85 22.27
C GLY A 896 1.74 8.57 23.37
N GLN A 897 1.05 7.43 23.28
CA GLN A 897 0.10 7.01 24.33
C GLN A 897 0.81 6.66 25.65
N ALA A 898 1.99 6.01 25.61
CA ALA A 898 2.78 5.71 26.80
C ALA A 898 3.26 6.98 27.53
N LEU A 899 3.39 8.08 26.80
CA LEU A 899 3.83 9.40 27.28
C LEU A 899 2.67 10.33 27.65
N LYS A 900 1.42 9.92 27.42
CA LYS A 900 0.23 10.73 27.70
C LYS A 900 0.15 11.10 29.20
N GLY A 901 0.03 12.39 29.49
CA GLY A 901 -0.02 12.93 30.85
C GLY A 901 1.31 12.84 31.61
N LYS A 902 2.40 12.42 30.97
CA LYS A 902 3.74 12.38 31.56
C LYS A 902 4.51 13.63 31.19
N ASP A 903 5.38 14.02 32.11
CA ASP A 903 6.28 15.16 31.98
C ASP A 903 7.68 14.70 32.38
N ILE A 904 8.52 14.48 31.38
CA ILE A 904 9.83 13.86 31.57
C ILE A 904 10.90 14.63 30.82
N ASN A 905 12.08 14.72 31.43
CA ASN A 905 13.27 15.27 30.80
C ASN A 905 14.14 14.13 30.30
N GLU A 906 14.56 14.20 29.05
CA GLU A 906 15.43 13.20 28.43
C GLU A 906 16.53 13.86 27.62
N GLU A 907 17.59 13.09 27.38
CA GLU A 907 18.64 13.48 26.46
C GLU A 907 18.17 13.33 25.01
N GLY A 908 18.33 14.40 24.24
CA GLY A 908 18.08 14.45 22.81
C GLY A 908 19.30 14.92 22.04
N PHE A 909 19.33 14.62 20.74
CA PHE A 909 20.41 15.01 19.84
C PHE A 909 19.87 15.78 18.64
N VAL A 910 20.44 16.96 18.37
CA VAL A 910 20.03 17.79 17.24
C VAL A 910 20.48 17.13 15.93
N MET A 911 19.53 16.79 15.06
CA MET A 911 19.79 16.11 13.79
C MET A 911 19.68 17.00 12.57
N LYS A 912 18.91 18.08 12.66
CA LYS A 912 18.70 19.01 11.55
C LYS A 912 18.34 20.39 12.08
N ILE A 913 18.85 21.42 11.43
CA ILE A 913 18.57 22.81 11.77
C ILE A 913 17.95 23.50 10.56
N PHE A 914 16.97 24.35 10.84
CA PHE A 914 16.25 25.20 9.90
C PHE A 914 16.36 26.64 10.38
N SER A 915 16.01 27.60 9.53
CA SER A 915 16.07 29.02 9.92
C SER A 915 15.08 29.41 11.02
N ASN A 916 14.02 28.61 11.20
CA ASN A 916 12.94 28.85 12.15
C ASN A 916 12.66 27.66 13.10
N GLY A 917 13.62 26.74 13.26
CA GLY A 917 13.48 25.60 14.16
C GLY A 917 14.54 24.53 13.95
N PHE A 918 14.46 23.43 14.69
CA PHE A 918 15.41 22.33 14.60
C PHE A 918 14.77 21.00 15.03
N VAL A 919 15.28 19.89 14.51
CA VAL A 919 14.78 18.54 14.79
C VAL A 919 15.68 17.85 15.80
N VAL A 920 15.08 17.29 16.84
CA VAL A 920 15.77 16.55 17.90
C VAL A 920 15.33 15.09 17.87
N PHE A 921 16.30 14.19 17.99
CA PHE A 921 16.09 12.75 18.17
C PHE A 921 16.28 12.35 19.63
N VAL A 922 15.32 11.63 20.21
CA VAL A 922 15.37 11.12 21.59
C VAL A 922 15.57 9.60 21.56
N PRO A 923 16.78 9.08 21.84
CA PRO A 923 17.09 7.66 21.64
C PRO A 923 16.27 6.70 22.50
N ARG A 924 15.95 7.10 23.74
CA ARG A 924 15.18 6.27 24.69
C ARG A 924 13.84 5.80 24.10
N PHE A 925 13.17 6.70 23.39
CA PHE A 925 11.85 6.46 22.81
C PHE A 925 11.89 6.26 21.28
N GLY A 926 13.05 6.49 20.65
CA GLY A 926 13.19 6.42 19.20
C GLY A 926 12.32 7.44 18.47
N ILE A 927 12.00 8.57 19.10
CA ILE A 927 11.14 9.61 18.54
C ILE A 927 11.97 10.76 17.97
N GLU A 928 11.45 11.36 16.92
CA GLU A 928 11.96 12.57 16.30
C GLU A 928 10.87 13.62 16.38
N SER A 929 11.21 14.80 16.87
CA SER A 929 10.26 15.92 16.83
C SER A 929 10.94 17.21 16.45
N LEU A 930 10.14 18.06 15.79
CA LEU A 930 10.53 19.40 15.41
C LEU A 930 10.23 20.36 16.56
N ILE A 931 11.23 21.12 16.98
CA ILE A 931 11.09 22.25 17.90
C ILE A 931 11.14 23.53 17.07
N ARG A 932 10.06 24.31 17.10
CA ARG A 932 9.96 25.58 16.35
C ARG A 932 10.30 26.74 17.27
N LEU A 933 10.83 27.83 16.71
CA LEU A 933 11.18 29.01 17.51
C LEU A 933 9.95 29.64 18.19
N ARG A 934 8.82 29.72 17.48
CA ARG A 934 7.54 30.17 18.05
C ARG A 934 7.04 29.32 19.23
N ASP A 935 7.52 28.08 19.36
CA ASP A 935 7.13 27.19 20.46
C ASP A 935 8.00 27.42 21.71
N LEU A 936 9.09 28.21 21.60
CA LEU A 936 10.01 28.55 22.69
C LEU A 936 9.62 29.85 23.42
N ALA A 937 9.08 30.85 22.71
CA ALA A 937 8.61 32.11 23.31
C ALA A 937 7.50 32.76 22.47
N THR A 938 6.73 33.65 23.10
CA THR A 938 5.74 34.51 22.42
C THR A 938 6.01 35.97 22.79
N PRO A 939 6.33 36.87 21.83
CA PRO A 939 6.40 36.65 20.37
C PRO A 939 7.53 35.69 19.95
N GLU A 940 7.45 35.19 18.71
CA GLU A 940 8.49 34.30 18.16
C GLU A 940 9.87 34.96 18.26
N PRO A 941 10.88 34.27 18.83
CA PRO A 941 12.23 34.82 18.95
C PRO A 941 12.83 35.19 17.60
N GLU A 942 13.56 36.29 17.55
CA GLU A 942 14.45 36.56 16.43
C GLU A 942 15.58 35.53 16.44
N ALA A 943 15.93 35.00 15.27
CA ALA A 943 17.06 34.09 15.14
C ALA A 943 17.88 34.36 13.89
N ASP A 944 19.15 33.98 13.99
CA ASP A 944 20.13 34.06 12.92
C ASP A 944 20.58 32.64 12.61
N PHE A 945 20.42 32.22 11.35
CA PHE A 945 20.76 30.87 10.92
C PHE A 945 21.96 30.91 10.01
N ASP A 946 23.08 30.42 10.52
CA ASP A 946 24.28 30.21 9.74
C ASP A 946 24.17 28.85 9.03
N ALA A 947 23.75 28.90 7.75
CA ALA A 947 23.60 27.72 6.92
C ALA A 947 24.94 27.04 6.58
N GLU A 948 26.05 27.78 6.60
CA GLU A 948 27.39 27.23 6.29
C GLU A 948 27.96 26.45 7.49
N ASN A 949 27.77 26.97 8.70
CA ASN A 949 28.24 26.34 9.93
C ASN A 949 27.20 25.46 10.65
N TYR A 950 25.97 25.42 10.13
CA TYR A 950 24.83 24.70 10.72
C TYR A 950 24.53 25.13 12.16
N VAL A 951 24.47 26.44 12.41
CA VAL A 951 24.24 27.00 13.74
C VAL A 951 23.00 27.89 13.73
N LEU A 952 22.12 27.71 14.69
CA LEU A 952 20.97 28.58 14.92
C LEU A 952 21.18 29.39 16.21
N SER A 953 21.36 30.69 16.06
CA SER A 953 21.52 31.63 17.17
C SER A 953 20.22 32.35 17.46
N ILE A 954 19.57 31.99 18.57
CA ILE A 954 18.31 32.56 19.03
C ILE A 954 18.61 33.80 19.89
N LYS A 955 17.95 34.92 19.54
CA LYS A 955 18.07 36.24 20.16
C LYS A 955 16.76 36.57 20.92
N GLY A 956 16.82 37.53 21.85
CA GLY A 956 15.68 37.92 22.69
C GLY A 956 15.72 37.31 24.09
N ASP A 957 14.54 37.10 24.69
CA ASP A 957 14.39 36.63 26.08
C ASP A 957 14.95 35.22 26.30
N VAL A 958 14.87 34.36 25.26
CA VAL A 958 15.49 33.03 25.24
C VAL A 958 16.76 33.10 24.39
N LYS A 959 17.87 33.49 25.01
CA LYS A 959 19.17 33.55 24.33
C LYS A 959 19.85 32.19 24.36
N ARG A 960 19.88 31.50 23.23
CA ARG A 960 20.55 30.20 23.09
C ARG A 960 21.10 29.99 21.69
N THR A 961 22.26 29.34 21.61
CA THR A 961 22.80 28.87 20.34
C THR A 961 22.59 27.36 20.28
N ILE A 962 22.02 26.89 19.18
CA ILE A 962 21.76 25.47 18.94
C ILE A 962 22.65 25.01 17.81
N ASP A 963 23.41 23.95 18.08
CA ASP A 963 24.36 23.40 17.14
C ASP A 963 23.96 22.01 16.64
N LEU A 964 24.36 21.67 15.41
CA LEU A 964 24.12 20.36 14.83
C LEU A 964 24.95 19.31 15.59
N PHE A 965 24.34 18.15 15.86
CA PHE A 965 24.87 17.07 16.70
C PHE A 965 25.06 17.41 18.18
N GLU A 966 24.59 18.58 18.63
CA GLU A 966 24.60 18.95 20.04
C GLU A 966 23.72 18.00 20.85
N LYS A 967 24.22 17.61 22.03
CA LYS A 967 23.41 16.94 23.06
C LYS A 967 22.63 18.00 23.82
N VAL A 968 21.31 17.91 23.77
CA VAL A 968 20.39 18.82 24.45
C VAL A 968 19.51 18.06 25.44
N THR A 969 19.06 18.74 26.48
CA THR A 969 17.99 18.22 27.35
C THR A 969 16.66 18.71 26.81
N VAL A 970 15.76 17.78 26.51
CA VAL A 970 14.41 18.09 26.06
C VAL A 970 13.40 17.62 27.10
N ARG A 971 12.39 18.44 27.32
CA ARG A 971 11.19 18.10 28.07
C ARG A 971 10.17 17.54 27.10
N ILE A 972 9.61 16.39 27.45
CA ILE A 972 8.64 15.65 26.65
C ILE A 972 7.30 15.75 27.34
N THR A 973 6.32 16.34 26.65
CA THR A 973 4.94 16.46 27.11
C THR A 973 3.98 16.04 26.01
N ASP A 974 2.75 15.68 26.36
CA ASP A 974 1.68 15.58 25.38
C ASP A 974 1.01 16.95 25.17
N GLU A 975 0.70 17.25 23.91
CA GLU A 975 -0.11 18.42 23.53
C GLU A 975 -1.24 17.94 22.64
N LEU A 976 -2.47 18.34 22.97
CA LEU A 976 -3.60 18.17 22.08
C LEU A 976 -3.50 19.22 20.98
N GLU A 977 -3.20 18.79 19.76
CA GLU A 977 -3.13 19.68 18.62
C GLU A 977 -4.56 20.08 18.21
N GLU A 978 -4.91 21.36 18.38
CA GLU A 978 -6.28 21.86 18.15
C GLU A 978 -6.78 21.63 16.72
N SER A 979 -5.89 21.74 15.73
CA SER A 979 -6.18 21.55 14.30
C SER A 979 -6.42 20.09 13.93
N THR A 980 -5.72 19.16 14.59
CA THR A 980 -5.81 17.72 14.30
C THR A 980 -6.73 16.95 15.24
N GLY A 981 -7.09 17.55 16.38
CA GLY A 981 -7.76 16.87 17.48
C GLY A 981 -6.98 15.68 18.04
N LYS A 982 -5.70 15.54 17.66
CA LYS A 982 -4.82 14.43 18.02
C LYS A 982 -3.81 14.91 19.05
N ARG A 983 -3.59 14.13 20.11
CA ARG A 983 -2.39 14.31 20.93
C ARG A 983 -1.13 13.95 20.16
N LYS A 984 -0.17 14.87 20.18
CA LYS A 984 1.19 14.63 19.70
C LYS A 984 2.17 14.77 20.85
N VAL A 985 3.31 14.10 20.69
CA VAL A 985 4.45 14.33 21.58
C VAL A 985 5.07 15.68 21.21
N ARG A 986 5.04 16.63 22.15
CA ARG A 986 5.72 17.91 22.05
C ARG A 986 7.06 17.80 22.74
N LEU A 987 8.11 18.18 22.02
CA LEU A 987 9.42 18.42 22.62
C LEU A 987 9.56 19.92 22.85
N SER A 988 9.97 20.29 24.06
CA SER A 988 10.44 21.64 24.37
C SER A 988 11.85 21.58 24.93
N LEU A 989 12.60 22.64 24.69
CA LEU A 989 13.97 22.75 25.16
C LEU A 989 13.97 23.19 26.62
N VAL A 990 14.78 22.54 27.46
CA VAL A 990 14.97 22.89 28.88
C VAL A 990 16.11 23.87 29.07
#